data_AF-O16163-F1
#
_entry.id   AF-O16163-F1
#
_cell.length_a   1.000
_cell.length_b   1.000
_cell.length_c   1.000
_cell.angle_alpha   90.00
_cell.angle_beta   90.00
_cell.angle_gamma   90.00
#
_symmetry.space_group_name_H-M   'P 1'
#
loop_
_entity.id
_entity.type
_entity.pdbx_description
1 polymer ?
#
loop_
_entity_poly.entity_id
_entity_poly.type
_entity_poly.pdbx_seq_one_letter_code
_entity_poly.pdbx_strand_id
1 'polypeptide(L)'
;MKLTLVILALVACVTAFSVPTQKVKIADKNFLEKQKFLFEIVHRVDEPLMFEEWIKMGQKLITDKAQYETFDFYMEKFWESYKLGALLPKGEFFGALVKTHHKQAYGLFNFFYYAKDWETFVRNVAWARIHVNEGMFVYALTLAVIHKPEFEGLILPQIYEIFPQYFFNSKFVYAAEKFDYEVFSKLTMYEKEYKDILYKDYSEFTGNFYFYTKDWKTWQWYKMMGLDQEWYVEDKYFLRENFAQFVNDPKYVDVVKGLKKFYMPVDYTRDIDFFNDETKMTYFTEDLGWNAYWYYLNMDYAFFLNGKQFGLDKDRRGEYWIYSVNRSLARYYQERLANGFGEIPDFFWYKQIEYGYDPQLIYYNGIGYSYRKNYYDFYTYGKFEMYNQIQNFFSRVYKVLETGFYKTADGQVFDLHKPEAIKIVGNYLQGNADTFDKYFFNYYYLLAHMYFADVDYTDMEVFPNIFLNFETMLRDPFFYTFYKKFTDVFYTFKYYLKPYTQKDLFYEGITIKDVSVSKLVTYYDIVDFDVTNLLNDKMTFVDGQYIWDKALLARQARLNHKPFNFEFTIESDKVQKGVVRVFLGPKFDEYGRVIPLDYNRKNFVQIDSFVYPFIAGTNTIKRTSKEFSWTAEDRITYTELYKYVMLASEGKYDFPLDISEPHNAFPDRLVLPKGWEQGMPMQFYFFVSPFAETYEQFSNFDYTYSSGVGSG
;
A
#
# COMPACT_ATOMS: atom_id res chain seq x y z
N MET A 1 -15.83 -56.46 1.09
CA MET A 1 -16.81 -55.38 1.39
C MET A 1 -16.27 -54.30 2.34
N LYS A 2 -15.71 -54.62 3.51
CA LYS A 2 -15.22 -53.58 4.46
C LYS A 2 -14.04 -52.74 3.94
N LEU A 3 -13.08 -53.33 3.21
CA LEU A 3 -11.93 -52.58 2.66
C LEU A 3 -12.35 -51.64 1.51
N THR A 4 -13.32 -52.07 0.70
CA THR A 4 -13.85 -51.31 -0.45
C THR A 4 -14.64 -50.08 0.01
N LEU A 5 -15.40 -50.20 1.11
CA LEU A 5 -16.14 -49.08 1.71
C LEU A 5 -15.20 -48.04 2.35
N VAL A 6 -14.09 -48.45 2.95
CA VAL A 6 -13.09 -47.51 3.51
C VAL A 6 -12.35 -46.76 2.40
N ILE A 7 -12.01 -47.42 1.30
CA ILE A 7 -11.37 -46.77 0.14
C ILE A 7 -12.37 -45.83 -0.56
N LEU A 8 -13.64 -46.21 -0.71
CA LEU A 8 -14.68 -45.32 -1.26
C LEU A 8 -14.97 -44.11 -0.34
N ALA A 9 -14.92 -44.27 0.98
CA ALA A 9 -15.05 -43.18 1.93
C ALA A 9 -13.83 -42.24 1.90
N LEU A 10 -12.61 -42.78 1.80
CA LEU A 10 -11.39 -41.99 1.64
C LEU A 10 -11.34 -41.26 0.29
N VAL A 11 -11.75 -41.90 -0.80
CA VAL A 11 -11.84 -41.26 -2.12
C VAL A 11 -12.95 -40.20 -2.14
N ALA A 12 -14.10 -40.45 -1.51
CA ALA A 12 -15.16 -39.44 -1.36
C ALA A 12 -14.71 -38.24 -0.50
N CYS A 13 -13.93 -38.47 0.56
CA CYS A 13 -13.29 -37.42 1.36
C CYS A 13 -12.16 -36.70 0.60
N VAL A 14 -11.48 -37.32 -0.36
CA VAL A 14 -10.47 -36.63 -1.18
C VAL A 14 -11.13 -35.84 -2.32
N THR A 15 -12.23 -36.33 -2.90
CA THR A 15 -12.95 -35.61 -3.97
C THR A 15 -13.81 -34.46 -3.44
N ALA A 16 -14.39 -34.58 -2.24
CA ALA A 16 -15.15 -33.50 -1.60
C ALA A 16 -14.28 -32.34 -1.09
N PHE A 17 -12.95 -32.54 -1.06
CA PHE A 17 -11.96 -31.53 -0.69
C PHE A 17 -10.97 -31.23 -1.83
N SER A 18 -11.33 -31.57 -3.08
CA SER A 18 -10.68 -30.90 -4.21
C SER A 18 -10.97 -29.41 -4.04
N VAL A 19 -9.92 -28.63 -3.74
CA VAL A 19 -10.00 -27.18 -3.78
C VAL A 19 -10.55 -26.85 -5.17
N PRO A 20 -11.71 -26.18 -5.28
CA PRO A 20 -12.23 -25.81 -6.58
C PRO A 20 -11.12 -25.00 -7.25
N THR A 21 -10.62 -25.43 -8.41
CA THR A 21 -9.85 -24.53 -9.27
C THR A 21 -10.79 -23.37 -9.57
N GLN A 22 -10.55 -22.25 -8.91
CA GLN A 22 -11.38 -21.06 -8.99
C GLN A 22 -11.44 -20.68 -10.47
N LYS A 23 -12.64 -20.76 -11.07
CA LYS A 23 -12.80 -20.35 -12.47
C LYS A 23 -12.64 -18.84 -12.51
N VAL A 24 -11.47 -18.41 -12.94
CA VAL A 24 -11.15 -17.00 -13.16
C VAL A 24 -12.21 -16.37 -14.05
N LYS A 25 -12.81 -15.28 -13.57
CA LYS A 25 -13.81 -14.53 -14.33
C LYS A 25 -13.11 -13.75 -15.43
N ILE A 26 -13.57 -13.92 -16.67
CA ILE A 26 -13.10 -13.14 -17.83
C ILE A 26 -13.96 -11.89 -17.97
N ALA A 27 -13.33 -10.76 -18.23
CA ALA A 27 -14.00 -9.49 -18.46
C ALA A 27 -14.87 -9.51 -19.71
N ASP A 28 -16.05 -8.90 -19.63
CA ASP A 28 -16.90 -8.67 -20.79
C ASP A 28 -16.54 -7.33 -21.47
N LYS A 29 -17.18 -7.05 -22.62
CA LYS A 29 -16.92 -5.83 -23.38
C LYS A 29 -17.23 -4.55 -22.57
N ASN A 30 -18.29 -4.56 -21.77
CA ASN A 30 -18.68 -3.42 -20.94
C ASN A 30 -17.61 -3.12 -19.87
N PHE A 31 -17.11 -4.16 -19.21
CA PHE A 31 -16.00 -4.04 -18.28
C PHE A 31 -14.76 -3.44 -18.94
N LEU A 32 -14.38 -3.91 -20.12
CA LEU A 32 -13.21 -3.40 -20.85
C LEU A 32 -13.36 -1.92 -21.23
N GLU A 33 -14.56 -1.47 -21.62
CA GLU A 33 -14.84 -0.06 -21.89
C GLU A 33 -14.67 0.80 -20.64
N LYS A 34 -15.18 0.34 -19.48
CA LYS A 34 -14.99 1.02 -18.19
C LYS A 34 -13.53 1.07 -17.77
N GLN A 35 -12.83 -0.06 -17.90
CA GLN A 35 -11.42 -0.18 -17.54
C GLN A 35 -10.53 0.72 -18.40
N LYS A 36 -10.81 0.78 -19.71
CA LYS A 36 -10.16 1.70 -20.64
C LYS A 36 -10.37 3.15 -20.22
N PHE A 37 -11.61 3.55 -19.92
CA PHE A 37 -11.90 4.91 -19.45
C PHE A 37 -11.10 5.28 -18.20
N LEU A 38 -11.07 4.40 -17.18
CA LEU A 38 -10.32 4.63 -15.95
C LEU A 38 -8.81 4.77 -16.20
N PHE A 39 -8.25 3.98 -17.12
CA PHE A 39 -6.86 4.13 -17.52
C PHE A 39 -6.60 5.41 -18.32
N GLU A 40 -7.48 5.84 -19.20
CA GLU A 40 -7.22 7.05 -19.99
C GLU A 40 -7.37 8.33 -19.15
N ILE A 41 -8.29 8.36 -18.18
CA ILE A 41 -8.56 9.57 -17.41
C ILE A 41 -7.46 9.91 -16.39
N VAL A 42 -6.71 8.90 -15.91
CA VAL A 42 -5.59 9.07 -14.97
C VAL A 42 -4.22 9.08 -15.66
N HIS A 43 -4.19 9.07 -17.00
CA HIS A 43 -2.94 9.19 -17.76
C HIS A 43 -2.46 10.64 -17.75
N ARG A 44 -1.18 10.86 -17.40
CA ARG A 44 -0.51 12.18 -17.32
C ARG A 44 -1.41 13.27 -16.71
N VAL A 45 -1.82 13.03 -15.46
CA VAL A 45 -2.84 13.87 -14.75
C VAL A 45 -2.43 15.33 -14.59
N ASP A 46 -1.13 15.58 -14.50
CA ASP A 46 -0.47 16.89 -14.45
C ASP A 46 -0.59 17.68 -15.77
N GLU A 47 -0.92 17.01 -16.87
CA GLU A 47 -1.15 17.64 -18.17
C GLU A 47 -2.63 17.89 -18.47
N PRO A 48 -2.94 18.81 -19.40
CA PRO A 48 -4.28 18.92 -19.97
C PRO A 48 -4.77 17.57 -20.50
N LEU A 49 -6.05 17.26 -20.26
CA LEU A 49 -6.67 16.06 -20.80
C LEU A 49 -6.67 16.13 -22.33
N MET A 50 -6.04 15.14 -23.00
CA MET A 50 -5.87 15.12 -24.46
C MET A 50 -6.90 14.24 -25.19
N PHE A 51 -7.66 13.42 -24.47
CA PHE A 51 -8.64 12.50 -25.04
C PHE A 51 -9.94 13.24 -25.41
N GLU A 52 -10.16 13.48 -26.71
CA GLU A 52 -11.27 14.30 -27.22
C GLU A 52 -12.66 13.83 -26.75
N GLU A 53 -12.86 12.51 -26.66
CA GLU A 53 -14.09 11.90 -26.16
C GLU A 53 -14.40 12.37 -24.73
N TRP A 54 -13.42 12.24 -23.84
CA TRP A 54 -13.54 12.60 -22.43
C TRP A 54 -13.66 14.13 -22.25
N ILE A 55 -12.97 14.92 -23.07
CA ILE A 55 -13.13 16.39 -23.08
C ILE A 55 -14.57 16.80 -23.41
N LYS A 56 -15.18 16.16 -24.41
CA LYS A 56 -16.59 16.44 -24.79
C LYS A 56 -17.56 16.08 -23.66
N MET A 57 -17.33 14.96 -22.97
CA MET A 57 -18.18 14.54 -21.84
C MET A 57 -17.99 15.42 -20.60
N GLY A 58 -16.77 15.94 -20.38
CA GLY A 58 -16.39 16.72 -19.19
C GLY A 58 -16.73 18.22 -19.24
N GLN A 59 -17.52 18.70 -20.21
CA GLN A 59 -17.83 20.13 -20.33
C GLN A 59 -18.66 20.69 -19.16
N LYS A 60 -19.50 19.86 -18.55
CA LYS A 60 -20.43 20.31 -17.49
C LYS A 60 -20.63 19.23 -16.43
N LEU A 61 -20.45 19.61 -15.16
CA LEU A 61 -20.82 18.78 -14.02
C LEU A 61 -22.34 18.56 -13.98
N ILE A 62 -22.75 17.33 -13.73
CA ILE A 62 -24.17 17.02 -13.51
C ILE A 62 -24.55 17.48 -12.10
N THR A 63 -25.51 18.38 -11.98
CA THR A 63 -25.99 18.88 -10.67
C THR A 63 -27.46 18.61 -10.44
N ASP A 64 -28.11 17.90 -11.36
CA ASP A 64 -29.48 17.45 -11.20
C ASP A 64 -29.54 16.39 -10.10
N LYS A 65 -30.21 16.71 -8.99
CA LYS A 65 -30.34 15.85 -7.82
C LYS A 65 -30.99 14.50 -8.16
N ALA A 66 -31.78 14.43 -9.24
CA ALA A 66 -32.42 13.18 -9.65
C ALA A 66 -31.44 12.12 -10.15
N GLN A 67 -30.24 12.51 -10.61
CA GLN A 67 -29.20 11.61 -11.12
C GLN A 67 -28.36 10.95 -10.01
N TYR A 68 -28.65 11.28 -8.75
CA TYR A 68 -27.91 10.79 -7.58
C TYR A 68 -28.80 9.98 -6.65
N GLU A 69 -28.24 8.93 -6.05
CA GLU A 69 -28.89 8.17 -4.98
C GLU A 69 -29.11 9.04 -3.75
N THR A 70 -28.09 9.83 -3.40
CA THR A 70 -28.12 10.83 -2.32
C THR A 70 -27.45 12.10 -2.83
N PHE A 71 -28.03 13.26 -2.49
CA PHE A 71 -27.42 14.55 -2.77
C PHE A 71 -27.27 15.32 -1.45
N ASP A 72 -26.05 15.38 -0.92
CA ASP A 72 -25.80 15.82 0.44
C ASP A 72 -25.22 17.24 0.57
N PHE A 73 -25.04 17.67 1.82
CA PHE A 73 -24.47 18.98 2.15
C PHE A 73 -23.05 19.18 1.58
N TYR A 74 -22.21 18.13 1.54
CA TYR A 74 -20.84 18.24 1.05
C TYR A 74 -20.82 18.44 -0.46
N MET A 75 -21.72 17.78 -1.20
CA MET A 75 -21.91 18.02 -2.64
C MET A 75 -22.38 19.45 -2.93
N GLU A 76 -23.35 19.96 -2.15
CA GLU A 76 -23.82 21.34 -2.27
C GLU A 76 -22.67 22.34 -2.03
N LYS A 77 -21.89 22.15 -0.96
CA LYS A 77 -20.77 23.04 -0.61
C LYS A 77 -19.63 22.96 -1.62
N PHE A 78 -19.33 21.77 -2.14
CA PHE A 78 -18.35 21.63 -3.21
C PHE A 78 -18.76 22.42 -4.45
N TRP A 79 -20.02 22.26 -4.89
CA TRP A 79 -20.53 22.97 -6.06
C TRP A 79 -20.60 24.49 -5.85
N GLU A 80 -20.99 24.95 -4.67
CA GLU A 80 -20.92 26.37 -4.31
C GLU A 80 -19.50 26.91 -4.35
N SER A 81 -18.54 26.17 -3.79
CA SER A 81 -17.13 26.56 -3.77
C SER A 81 -16.56 26.64 -5.19
N TYR A 82 -16.93 25.71 -6.07
CA TYR A 82 -16.57 25.77 -7.49
C TYR A 82 -17.10 27.04 -8.16
N LYS A 83 -18.39 27.35 -8.01
CA LYS A 83 -19.00 28.55 -8.62
C LYS A 83 -18.37 29.85 -8.14
N LEU A 84 -17.86 29.86 -6.90
CA LEU A 84 -17.18 31.00 -6.30
C LEU A 84 -15.67 31.07 -6.65
N GLY A 85 -15.12 30.09 -7.36
CA GLY A 85 -13.68 30.00 -7.63
C GLY A 85 -12.85 29.72 -6.37
N ALA A 86 -13.45 29.08 -5.36
CA ALA A 86 -12.84 28.83 -4.05
C ALA A 86 -12.35 27.38 -3.86
N LEU A 87 -12.31 26.58 -4.93
CA LEU A 87 -11.64 25.28 -4.88
C LEU A 87 -10.12 25.46 -4.85
N LEU A 88 -9.42 24.46 -4.34
CA LEU A 88 -7.96 24.35 -4.46
C LEU A 88 -7.60 24.46 -5.96
N PRO A 89 -6.76 25.44 -6.36
CA PRO A 89 -6.38 25.58 -7.76
C PRO A 89 -5.64 24.35 -8.30
N LYS A 90 -5.72 24.15 -9.61
CA LYS A 90 -4.90 23.16 -10.32
C LYS A 90 -3.43 23.55 -10.24
N GLY A 91 -2.53 22.58 -10.16
CA GLY A 91 -1.10 22.83 -9.95
C GLY A 91 -0.68 22.98 -8.49
N GLU A 92 -1.62 23.28 -7.57
CA GLU A 92 -1.29 23.46 -6.16
C GLU A 92 -1.13 22.13 -5.41
N PHE A 93 -0.43 22.17 -4.27
CA PHE A 93 -0.23 20.98 -3.45
C PHE A 93 -1.53 20.49 -2.81
N PHE A 94 -1.89 19.24 -3.08
CA PHE A 94 -3.01 18.57 -2.42
C PHE A 94 -2.55 17.65 -1.29
N GLY A 95 -2.73 18.12 -0.05
CA GLY A 95 -2.69 17.28 1.14
C GLY A 95 -4.04 16.67 1.50
N ALA A 96 -4.16 15.34 1.47
CA ALA A 96 -5.37 14.61 1.90
C ALA A 96 -5.72 14.86 3.39
N LEU A 97 -4.71 15.20 4.19
CA LEU A 97 -4.82 15.53 5.61
C LEU A 97 -4.82 17.04 5.90
N VAL A 98 -5.04 17.87 4.88
CA VAL A 98 -5.33 19.30 5.07
C VAL A 98 -6.84 19.50 5.19
N LYS A 99 -7.29 20.18 6.23
CA LYS A 99 -8.73 20.26 6.59
C LYS A 99 -9.60 20.80 5.47
N THR A 100 -9.13 21.85 4.80
CA THR A 100 -9.83 22.52 3.70
C THR A 100 -9.88 21.63 2.46
N HIS A 101 -8.75 21.05 2.07
CA HIS A 101 -8.63 20.15 0.91
C HIS A 101 -9.47 18.89 1.11
N HIS A 102 -9.40 18.29 2.29
CA HIS A 102 -10.16 17.10 2.67
C HIS A 102 -11.67 17.30 2.48
N LYS A 103 -12.21 18.45 2.91
CA LYS A 103 -13.64 18.77 2.73
C LYS A 103 -14.05 18.85 1.26
N GLN A 104 -13.20 19.43 0.42
CA GLN A 104 -13.44 19.52 -1.02
C GLN A 104 -13.37 18.14 -1.68
N ALA A 105 -12.34 17.36 -1.33
CA ALA A 105 -12.18 15.98 -1.79
C ALA A 105 -13.38 15.10 -1.41
N TYR A 106 -13.91 15.26 -0.20
CA TYR A 106 -15.10 14.53 0.25
C TYR A 106 -16.34 14.90 -0.58
N GLY A 107 -16.58 16.19 -0.83
CA GLY A 107 -17.67 16.62 -1.69
C GLY A 107 -17.54 16.08 -3.13
N LEU A 108 -16.33 16.09 -3.69
CA LEU A 108 -16.06 15.51 -5.01
C LEU A 108 -16.28 14.00 -5.05
N PHE A 109 -15.79 13.27 -4.05
CA PHE A 109 -16.03 11.84 -3.90
C PHE A 109 -17.52 11.51 -3.91
N ASN A 110 -18.35 12.29 -3.21
CA ASN A 110 -19.80 12.07 -3.18
C ASN A 110 -20.46 12.25 -4.55
N PHE A 111 -19.97 13.16 -5.40
CA PHE A 111 -20.41 13.29 -6.80
C PHE A 111 -20.10 12.05 -7.65
N PHE A 112 -19.04 11.32 -7.33
CA PHE A 112 -18.68 10.09 -8.02
C PHE A 112 -19.45 8.90 -7.45
N TYR A 113 -19.44 8.74 -6.12
CA TYR A 113 -20.01 7.58 -5.44
C TYR A 113 -21.53 7.48 -5.60
N TYR A 114 -22.25 8.60 -5.41
CA TYR A 114 -23.71 8.60 -5.47
C TYR A 114 -24.30 8.68 -6.87
N ALA A 115 -23.49 8.72 -7.93
CA ALA A 115 -23.98 8.68 -9.30
C ALA A 115 -24.76 7.36 -9.53
N LYS A 116 -26.01 7.47 -10.02
CA LYS A 116 -26.91 6.32 -10.24
C LYS A 116 -26.53 5.44 -11.42
N ASP A 117 -25.82 6.02 -12.39
CA ASP A 117 -25.51 5.36 -13.65
C ASP A 117 -24.10 5.75 -14.12
N TRP A 118 -23.58 4.92 -15.03
CA TRP A 118 -22.24 5.07 -15.58
C TRP A 118 -22.05 6.37 -16.38
N GLU A 119 -23.09 6.86 -17.07
CA GLU A 119 -22.98 8.07 -17.86
C GLU A 119 -22.81 9.31 -16.97
N THR A 120 -23.59 9.41 -15.90
CA THR A 120 -23.45 10.45 -14.87
C THR A 120 -22.06 10.39 -14.23
N PHE A 121 -21.59 9.20 -13.89
CA PHE A 121 -20.24 9.00 -13.33
C PHE A 121 -19.15 9.50 -14.27
N VAL A 122 -19.14 9.04 -15.53
CA VAL A 122 -18.12 9.42 -16.54
C VAL A 122 -18.11 10.92 -16.78
N ARG A 123 -19.29 11.55 -16.94
CA ARG A 123 -19.39 13.01 -17.14
C ARG A 123 -18.80 13.78 -15.95
N ASN A 124 -19.10 13.36 -14.72
CA ASN A 124 -18.57 14.00 -13.52
C ASN A 124 -17.05 13.82 -13.39
N VAL A 125 -16.55 12.60 -13.63
CA VAL A 125 -15.12 12.28 -13.57
C VAL A 125 -14.34 13.04 -14.65
N ALA A 126 -14.84 13.06 -15.89
CA ALA A 126 -14.24 13.82 -16.97
C ALA A 126 -14.25 15.34 -16.69
N TRP A 127 -15.34 15.86 -16.13
CA TRP A 127 -15.40 17.26 -15.71
C TRP A 127 -14.38 17.57 -14.61
N ALA A 128 -14.24 16.69 -13.61
CA ALA A 128 -13.32 16.88 -12.51
C ALA A 128 -11.86 16.84 -12.97
N ARG A 129 -11.50 15.94 -13.89
CA ARG A 129 -10.17 15.87 -14.51
C ARG A 129 -9.75 17.17 -15.20
N ILE A 130 -10.72 17.92 -15.73
CA ILE A 130 -10.48 19.19 -16.41
C ILE A 130 -10.37 20.33 -15.41
N HIS A 131 -11.28 20.41 -14.43
CA HIS A 131 -11.53 21.61 -13.62
C HIS A 131 -11.00 21.56 -12.18
N VAL A 132 -10.66 20.38 -11.66
CA VAL A 132 -10.25 20.20 -10.26
C VAL A 132 -8.76 19.88 -10.17
N ASN A 133 -8.15 20.23 -9.03
CA ASN A 133 -6.79 19.85 -8.68
C ASN A 133 -6.54 18.35 -8.88
N GLU A 134 -5.37 18.02 -9.42
CA GLU A 134 -4.96 16.71 -9.89
C GLU A 134 -4.92 15.68 -8.75
N GLY A 135 -4.32 16.05 -7.61
CA GLY A 135 -4.25 15.17 -6.44
C GLY A 135 -5.62 14.94 -5.82
N MET A 136 -6.44 15.98 -5.72
CA MET A 136 -7.81 15.88 -5.22
C MET A 136 -8.68 14.98 -6.11
N PHE A 137 -8.53 15.12 -7.43
CA PHE A 137 -9.23 14.33 -8.43
C PHE A 137 -8.89 12.83 -8.29
N VAL A 138 -7.60 12.48 -8.30
CA VAL A 138 -7.15 11.08 -8.18
C VAL A 138 -7.56 10.48 -6.84
N TYR A 139 -7.46 11.24 -5.74
CA TYR A 139 -7.89 10.81 -4.42
C TYR A 139 -9.39 10.46 -4.38
N ALA A 140 -10.24 11.37 -4.89
CA ALA A 140 -11.69 11.15 -4.94
C ALA A 140 -12.08 10.00 -5.88
N LEU A 141 -11.43 9.88 -7.03
CA LEU A 141 -11.67 8.80 -7.99
C LEU A 141 -11.26 7.45 -7.41
N THR A 142 -10.10 7.36 -6.75
CA THR A 142 -9.61 6.13 -6.12
C THR A 142 -10.59 5.63 -5.06
N LEU A 143 -11.09 6.52 -4.20
CA LEU A 143 -12.13 6.18 -3.24
C LEU A 143 -13.42 5.69 -3.92
N ALA A 144 -13.86 6.34 -5.00
CA ALA A 144 -15.06 5.92 -5.71
C ALA A 144 -14.92 4.53 -6.35
N VAL A 145 -13.76 4.23 -6.96
CA VAL A 145 -13.45 2.93 -7.56
C VAL A 145 -13.41 1.83 -6.50
N ILE A 146 -12.82 2.07 -5.34
CA ILE A 146 -12.73 1.09 -4.25
C ILE A 146 -14.10 0.80 -3.63
N HIS A 147 -14.91 1.84 -3.39
CA HIS A 147 -16.10 1.72 -2.53
C HIS A 147 -17.40 1.46 -3.28
N LYS A 148 -17.48 1.74 -4.59
CA LYS A 148 -18.73 1.55 -5.34
C LYS A 148 -18.90 0.07 -5.73
N PRO A 149 -19.97 -0.63 -5.28
CA PRO A 149 -20.11 -2.08 -5.52
C PRO A 149 -20.14 -2.48 -7.00
N GLU A 150 -20.63 -1.60 -7.87
CA GLU A 150 -20.71 -1.83 -9.33
C GLU A 150 -19.34 -1.84 -10.03
N PHE A 151 -18.28 -1.43 -9.32
CA PHE A 151 -16.91 -1.33 -9.83
C PHE A 151 -16.02 -2.50 -9.39
N GLU A 152 -16.62 -3.55 -8.80
CA GLU A 152 -15.88 -4.75 -8.41
C GLU A 152 -15.05 -5.31 -9.58
N GLY A 153 -13.75 -5.45 -9.35
CA GLY A 153 -12.76 -5.92 -10.33
C GLY A 153 -12.13 -4.82 -11.19
N LEU A 154 -12.71 -3.61 -11.25
CA LEU A 154 -12.06 -2.48 -11.93
C LEU A 154 -10.84 -2.03 -11.12
N ILE A 155 -9.75 -1.75 -11.83
CA ILE A 155 -8.48 -1.37 -11.22
C ILE A 155 -8.01 0.00 -11.67
N LEU A 156 -7.40 0.76 -10.77
CA LEU A 156 -6.57 1.91 -11.14
C LEU A 156 -5.10 1.48 -11.19
N PRO A 157 -4.26 2.15 -11.99
CA PRO A 157 -2.82 1.99 -11.93
C PRO A 157 -2.29 2.26 -10.53
N GLN A 158 -1.07 1.82 -10.26
CA GLN A 158 -0.48 2.05 -8.94
C GLN A 158 -0.31 3.54 -8.69
N ILE A 159 -0.53 3.97 -7.44
CA ILE A 159 -0.41 5.37 -7.09
C ILE A 159 0.99 5.93 -7.39
N TYR A 160 2.03 5.09 -7.32
CA TYR A 160 3.40 5.44 -7.71
C TYR A 160 3.67 5.47 -9.22
N GLU A 161 2.76 4.93 -10.05
CA GLU A 161 2.77 5.08 -11.51
C GLU A 161 1.97 6.32 -11.93
N ILE A 162 0.88 6.66 -11.20
CA ILE A 162 0.09 7.89 -11.42
C ILE A 162 0.88 9.14 -10.99
N PHE A 163 1.46 9.12 -9.79
CA PHE A 163 2.30 10.21 -9.25
C PHE A 163 3.71 9.71 -8.87
N PRO A 164 4.58 9.40 -9.86
CA PRO A 164 5.96 9.00 -9.57
C PRO A 164 6.73 10.00 -8.71
N GLN A 165 6.37 11.30 -8.78
CA GLN A 165 7.01 12.38 -8.04
C GLN A 165 6.90 12.22 -6.50
N TYR A 166 5.88 11.50 -6.01
CA TYR A 166 5.72 11.25 -4.57
C TYR A 166 6.62 10.12 -4.06
N PHE A 167 7.21 9.35 -4.99
CA PHE A 167 7.91 8.11 -4.66
C PHE A 167 9.40 8.12 -4.98
N PHE A 168 9.81 8.88 -5.99
CA PHE A 168 11.19 8.97 -6.42
C PHE A 168 11.83 10.30 -6.03
N ASN A 169 13.13 10.27 -5.76
CA ASN A 169 13.88 11.48 -5.45
C ASN A 169 13.85 12.47 -6.64
N SER A 170 13.91 13.75 -6.30
CA SER A 170 13.85 14.88 -7.23
C SER A 170 14.88 14.80 -8.35
N LYS A 171 16.09 14.30 -8.06
CA LYS A 171 17.13 14.12 -9.08
C LYS A 171 16.66 13.19 -10.20
N PHE A 172 16.02 12.07 -9.86
CA PHE A 172 15.47 11.16 -10.86
C PHE A 172 14.29 11.79 -11.60
N VAL A 173 13.35 12.39 -10.87
CA VAL A 173 12.16 13.02 -11.46
C VAL A 173 12.58 14.07 -12.50
N TYR A 174 13.50 14.97 -12.15
CA TYR A 174 14.02 15.95 -13.11
C TYR A 174 14.76 15.32 -14.30
N ALA A 175 15.39 14.16 -14.14
CA ALA A 175 16.04 13.46 -15.25
C ALA A 175 15.01 12.81 -16.19
N ALA A 176 13.90 12.30 -15.63
CA ALA A 176 12.78 11.73 -16.38
C ALA A 176 11.99 12.81 -17.14
N GLU A 177 11.66 13.93 -16.49
CA GLU A 177 10.96 15.06 -17.13
C GLU A 177 11.82 15.77 -18.20
N LYS A 178 13.15 15.64 -18.15
CA LYS A 178 14.05 16.15 -19.19
C LYS A 178 14.34 15.13 -20.30
N PHE A 179 13.89 13.89 -20.14
CA PHE A 179 14.17 12.86 -21.13
C PHE A 179 13.38 13.12 -22.41
N ASP A 180 14.11 13.42 -23.48
CA ASP A 180 13.58 13.53 -24.83
C ASP A 180 14.16 12.39 -25.68
N TYR A 181 13.26 11.52 -26.16
CA TYR A 181 13.61 10.36 -26.96
C TYR A 181 14.29 10.74 -28.29
N GLU A 182 13.82 11.77 -28.99
CA GLU A 182 14.38 12.15 -30.30
C GLU A 182 15.81 12.66 -30.15
N VAL A 183 16.06 13.44 -29.09
CA VAL A 183 17.40 13.91 -28.74
C VAL A 183 18.29 12.75 -28.32
N PHE A 184 17.82 11.90 -27.42
CA PHE A 184 18.55 10.72 -26.94
C PHE A 184 18.92 9.77 -28.10
N SER A 185 17.98 9.49 -28.99
CA SER A 185 18.17 8.61 -30.15
C SER A 185 19.25 9.18 -31.09
N LYS A 186 19.19 10.49 -31.39
CA LYS A 186 20.22 11.16 -32.21
C LYS A 186 21.58 11.14 -31.54
N LEU A 187 21.68 11.43 -30.24
CA LEU A 187 22.94 11.39 -29.50
C LEU A 187 23.55 10.00 -29.49
N THR A 188 22.75 8.97 -29.22
CA THR A 188 23.21 7.57 -29.27
C THR A 188 23.70 7.19 -30.67
N MET A 189 23.02 7.64 -31.74
CA MET A 189 23.48 7.45 -33.12
C MET A 189 24.81 8.16 -33.39
N TYR A 190 24.96 9.43 -32.98
CA TYR A 190 26.22 10.17 -33.12
C TYR A 190 27.35 9.54 -32.33
N GLU A 191 27.11 9.10 -31.10
CA GLU A 191 28.11 8.38 -30.31
C GLU A 191 28.53 7.09 -30.97
N LYS A 192 27.57 6.32 -31.51
CA LYS A 192 27.85 5.09 -32.24
C LYS A 192 28.70 5.38 -33.49
N GLU A 193 28.30 6.35 -34.31
CA GLU A 193 29.08 6.77 -35.49
C GLU A 193 30.48 7.28 -35.09
N TYR A 194 30.59 8.05 -34.01
CA TYR A 194 31.86 8.58 -33.51
C TYR A 194 32.76 7.47 -32.95
N LYS A 195 32.21 6.51 -32.20
CA LYS A 195 32.91 5.31 -31.70
C LYS A 195 33.32 4.40 -32.86
N ASP A 196 32.48 4.24 -33.88
CA ASP A 196 32.80 3.49 -35.11
C ASP A 196 33.92 4.15 -35.93
N ILE A 197 34.06 5.48 -35.88
CA ILE A 197 35.16 6.23 -36.49
C ILE A 197 36.46 6.11 -35.68
N LEU A 198 36.38 6.21 -34.35
CA LEU A 198 37.55 6.19 -33.47
C LEU A 198 38.10 4.79 -33.19
N TYR A 199 37.23 3.78 -33.13
CA TYR A 199 37.55 2.42 -32.69
C TYR A 199 37.03 1.40 -33.71
N LYS A 200 37.72 1.31 -34.84
CA LYS A 200 37.38 0.36 -35.92
C LYS A 200 37.67 -1.12 -35.57
N ASP A 201 38.15 -1.42 -34.36
CA ASP A 201 38.54 -2.77 -33.95
C ASP A 201 38.49 -2.90 -32.41
N TYR A 202 37.32 -3.26 -31.85
CA TYR A 202 37.24 -3.75 -30.47
C TYR A 202 36.05 -4.71 -30.32
N SER A 203 36.13 -5.85 -31.02
CA SER A 203 35.37 -7.05 -30.68
C SER A 203 36.11 -7.82 -29.59
N GLU A 204 36.17 -7.31 -28.35
CA GLU A 204 36.85 -8.06 -27.28
C GLU A 204 36.41 -7.72 -25.85
N PHE A 205 35.15 -7.36 -25.60
CA PHE A 205 34.61 -7.35 -24.22
C PHE A 205 33.13 -7.77 -24.19
N THR A 206 32.86 -8.99 -24.63
CA THR A 206 31.63 -9.73 -24.29
C THR A 206 32.03 -11.01 -23.57
N GLY A 207 32.26 -10.91 -22.26
CA GLY A 207 32.67 -12.06 -21.46
C GLY A 207 32.49 -11.81 -19.97
N ASN A 208 31.40 -12.35 -19.43
CA ASN A 208 31.18 -12.70 -18.02
C ASN A 208 31.56 -11.64 -16.96
N PHE A 209 30.58 -10.83 -16.57
CA PHE A 209 30.64 -10.08 -15.33
C PHE A 209 30.30 -10.97 -14.12
N TYR A 210 31.30 -11.69 -13.60
CA TYR A 210 31.26 -12.15 -12.21
C TYR A 210 32.08 -11.18 -11.35
N PHE A 211 31.43 -10.52 -10.39
CA PHE A 211 32.09 -9.63 -9.43
C PHE A 211 31.98 -10.20 -8.01
N TYR A 212 33.03 -10.01 -7.23
CA TYR A 212 33.09 -10.43 -5.82
C TYR A 212 32.34 -9.43 -4.92
N THR A 213 31.52 -9.97 -4.02
CA THR A 213 30.49 -9.29 -3.21
C THR A 213 31.00 -8.46 -2.03
N LYS A 214 32.32 -8.24 -1.89
CA LYS A 214 32.87 -7.63 -0.68
C LYS A 214 32.62 -6.12 -0.55
N ASP A 215 32.37 -5.43 -1.67
CA ASP A 215 32.11 -3.98 -1.71
C ASP A 215 30.66 -3.63 -2.12
N TRP A 216 29.73 -4.58 -2.00
CA TRP A 216 28.33 -4.37 -2.41
C TRP A 216 27.62 -3.37 -1.48
N LYS A 217 27.48 -2.13 -1.95
CA LYS A 217 26.60 -1.12 -1.38
C LYS A 217 25.28 -1.14 -2.14
N THR A 218 24.17 -1.43 -1.46
CA THR A 218 22.83 -1.51 -2.08
C THR A 218 22.42 -0.22 -2.79
N TRP A 219 23.02 0.91 -2.42
CA TRP A 219 22.80 2.25 -2.99
C TRP A 219 23.80 2.66 -4.09
N GLN A 220 24.63 1.73 -4.61
CA GLN A 220 25.59 2.00 -5.71
C GLN A 220 25.77 0.83 -6.68
N TRP A 221 24.84 -0.13 -6.70
CA TRP A 221 24.93 -1.35 -7.52
C TRP A 221 25.20 -1.04 -9.00
N TYR A 222 24.58 0.00 -9.55
CA TYR A 222 24.73 0.43 -10.95
C TYR A 222 26.13 1.01 -11.25
N LYS A 223 26.78 1.72 -10.30
CA LYS A 223 28.15 2.21 -10.49
C LYS A 223 29.14 1.05 -10.63
N MET A 224 28.92 -0.02 -9.88
CA MET A 224 29.71 -1.26 -9.99
C MET A 224 29.49 -1.97 -11.33
N MET A 225 28.36 -1.70 -12.00
CA MET A 225 28.04 -2.20 -13.34
C MET A 225 28.44 -1.23 -14.47
N GLY A 226 29.08 -0.09 -14.15
CA GLY A 226 29.42 0.95 -15.14
C GLY A 226 28.21 1.68 -15.72
N LEU A 227 27.08 1.69 -14.99
CA LEU A 227 25.81 2.26 -15.43
C LEU A 227 25.57 3.65 -14.79
N ASP A 228 26.46 4.64 -14.98
CA ASP A 228 26.31 5.95 -14.33
C ASP A 228 25.70 7.03 -15.23
N GLN A 229 24.55 7.56 -14.78
CA GLN A 229 23.96 8.84 -15.22
C GLN A 229 23.34 8.91 -16.63
N GLU A 230 23.14 7.77 -17.29
CA GLU A 230 22.50 7.70 -18.61
C GLU A 230 21.16 6.94 -18.60
N TRP A 231 20.35 7.18 -19.63
CA TRP A 231 19.17 6.38 -19.96
C TRP A 231 19.60 5.20 -20.82
N TYR A 232 19.04 4.03 -20.54
CA TYR A 232 19.36 2.79 -21.23
C TYR A 232 18.15 2.25 -21.96
N VAL A 233 18.37 1.60 -23.11
CA VAL A 233 17.31 0.89 -23.83
C VAL A 233 17.14 -0.51 -23.23
N GLU A 234 15.90 -0.92 -23.02
CA GLU A 234 15.54 -2.28 -22.60
C GLU A 234 14.77 -2.98 -23.73
N ASP A 235 15.33 -4.06 -24.27
CA ASP A 235 14.74 -4.78 -25.40
C ASP A 235 14.01 -6.06 -24.98
N LYS A 236 14.12 -6.50 -23.72
CA LYS A 236 13.64 -7.83 -23.30
C LYS A 236 12.26 -7.80 -22.67
N TYR A 237 12.18 -7.55 -21.37
CA TYR A 237 10.96 -7.62 -20.56
C TYR A 237 11.04 -6.61 -19.41
N PHE A 238 9.91 -6.34 -18.76
CA PHE A 238 9.87 -5.56 -17.52
C PHE A 238 10.42 -6.41 -16.37
N LEU A 239 11.36 -5.86 -15.60
CA LEU A 239 11.92 -6.56 -14.44
C LEU A 239 10.97 -6.44 -13.24
N ARG A 240 10.58 -7.58 -12.66
CA ARG A 240 9.78 -7.70 -11.43
C ARG A 240 9.88 -9.11 -10.86
N GLU A 241 9.45 -9.33 -9.63
CA GLU A 241 9.67 -10.63 -8.96
C GLU A 241 8.95 -11.82 -9.63
N ASN A 242 7.79 -11.57 -10.25
CA ASN A 242 6.96 -12.57 -10.89
C ASN A 242 7.05 -12.52 -12.43
N PHE A 243 8.09 -11.89 -12.99
CA PHE A 243 8.23 -11.69 -14.43
C PHE A 243 8.13 -12.99 -15.24
N ALA A 244 8.60 -14.12 -14.67
CA ALA A 244 8.56 -15.43 -15.31
C ALA A 244 7.12 -15.89 -15.62
N GLN A 245 6.14 -15.50 -14.81
CA GLN A 245 4.73 -15.84 -15.06
C GLN A 245 4.23 -15.17 -16.34
N PHE A 246 4.61 -13.90 -16.55
CA PHE A 246 4.21 -13.12 -17.72
C PHE A 246 4.99 -13.46 -18.97
N VAL A 247 6.32 -13.61 -18.90
CA VAL A 247 7.14 -13.93 -20.08
C VAL A 247 6.79 -15.29 -20.69
N ASN A 248 6.28 -16.22 -19.89
CA ASN A 248 5.81 -17.52 -20.35
C ASN A 248 4.42 -17.46 -21.01
N ASP A 249 3.68 -16.36 -20.89
CA ASP A 249 2.43 -16.15 -21.61
C ASP A 249 2.74 -15.97 -23.12
N PRO A 250 2.21 -16.82 -24.01
CA PRO A 250 2.38 -16.68 -25.45
C PRO A 250 2.00 -15.30 -26.01
N LYS A 251 1.09 -14.59 -25.32
CA LYS A 251 0.58 -13.27 -25.70
C LYS A 251 1.41 -12.11 -25.15
N TYR A 252 2.34 -12.36 -24.24
CA TYR A 252 3.24 -11.33 -23.72
C TYR A 252 4.06 -10.65 -24.83
N VAL A 253 4.48 -11.43 -25.83
CA VAL A 253 5.20 -10.91 -27.00
C VAL A 253 4.36 -9.87 -27.75
N ASP A 254 3.04 -10.08 -27.88
CA ASP A 254 2.15 -9.13 -28.54
C ASP A 254 1.98 -7.84 -27.72
N VAL A 255 1.98 -7.93 -26.39
CA VAL A 255 1.93 -6.78 -25.48
C VAL A 255 3.18 -5.91 -25.61
N VAL A 256 4.36 -6.51 -25.60
CA VAL A 256 5.62 -5.75 -25.70
C VAL A 256 5.99 -5.37 -27.14
N LYS A 257 5.27 -5.89 -28.14
CA LYS A 257 5.55 -5.61 -29.55
C LYS A 257 5.45 -4.12 -29.87
N GLY A 258 6.51 -3.59 -30.46
CA GLY A 258 6.60 -2.17 -30.85
C GLY A 258 6.74 -1.19 -29.69
N LEU A 259 6.85 -1.67 -28.44
CA LEU A 259 7.10 -0.84 -27.27
C LEU A 259 8.59 -0.56 -27.12
N LYS A 260 8.98 0.71 -27.16
CA LYS A 260 10.33 1.14 -26.84
C LYS A 260 10.43 1.39 -25.34
N LYS A 261 11.24 0.62 -24.64
CA LYS A 261 11.39 0.73 -23.19
C LYS A 261 12.73 1.38 -22.87
N PHE A 262 12.71 2.35 -21.97
CA PHE A 262 13.90 3.05 -21.49
C PHE A 262 13.93 2.96 -19.98
N TYR A 263 15.12 2.79 -19.40
CA TYR A 263 15.25 2.79 -17.96
C TYR A 263 16.44 3.62 -17.50
N MET A 264 16.34 4.14 -16.28
CA MET A 264 17.46 4.73 -15.56
C MET A 264 17.52 4.14 -14.15
N PRO A 265 18.70 3.72 -13.68
CA PRO A 265 18.89 3.30 -12.30
C PRO A 265 18.54 4.40 -11.29
N VAL A 266 17.78 4.05 -10.25
CA VAL A 266 17.35 4.98 -9.20
C VAL A 266 17.82 4.50 -7.84
N ASP A 267 18.37 5.43 -7.07
CA ASP A 267 18.75 5.20 -5.67
C ASP A 267 17.67 5.70 -4.71
N TYR A 268 17.69 5.13 -3.52
CA TYR A 268 17.04 5.71 -2.34
C TYR A 268 17.67 7.07 -1.97
N THR A 269 17.01 7.84 -1.11
CA THR A 269 17.56 9.13 -0.64
C THR A 269 18.94 8.95 0.01
N ARG A 270 19.81 9.96 -0.17
CA ARG A 270 21.27 9.81 0.00
C ARG A 270 21.92 10.75 1.02
N ASP A 271 21.19 11.41 1.91
CA ASP A 271 21.84 12.26 2.91
C ASP A 271 22.45 11.44 4.05
N ILE A 272 23.55 10.79 3.68
CA ILE A 272 24.48 9.95 4.44
C ILE A 272 24.91 10.69 5.72
N ASP A 273 24.58 10.13 6.89
CA ASP A 273 24.99 10.50 8.26
C ASP A 273 24.65 11.92 8.78
N PHE A 274 24.30 12.90 7.93
CA PHE A 274 24.07 14.29 8.38
C PHE A 274 22.71 14.52 9.04
N PHE A 275 21.63 13.95 8.49
CA PHE A 275 20.28 14.12 9.07
C PHE A 275 19.90 12.97 9.99
N ASN A 276 20.24 11.73 9.60
CA ASN A 276 19.73 10.57 10.31
C ASN A 276 20.58 9.32 10.04
N ASP A 277 21.06 8.68 11.10
CA ASP A 277 21.72 7.37 11.01
C ASP A 277 20.76 6.29 10.48
N GLU A 278 19.46 6.44 10.73
CA GLU A 278 18.39 5.55 10.26
C GLU A 278 18.20 5.57 8.74
N THR A 279 18.92 6.43 8.01
CA THR A 279 19.00 6.39 6.53
C THR A 279 19.46 5.03 5.99
N LYS A 280 20.13 4.20 6.80
CA LYS A 280 20.45 2.80 6.44
C LYS A 280 19.21 1.94 6.12
N MET A 281 18.03 2.35 6.60
CA MET A 281 16.76 1.66 6.39
C MET A 281 15.91 2.27 5.26
N THR A 282 16.42 3.22 4.47
CA THR A 282 15.65 3.85 3.37
C THR A 282 15.18 2.82 2.34
N TYR A 283 15.91 1.71 2.15
CA TYR A 283 15.45 0.61 1.30
C TYR A 283 14.10 0.01 1.73
N PHE A 284 13.72 0.15 3.00
CA PHE A 284 12.45 -0.29 3.56
C PHE A 284 11.46 0.88 3.64
N THR A 285 11.87 2.01 4.24
CA THR A 285 10.94 3.13 4.46
C THR A 285 10.51 3.84 3.17
N GLU A 286 11.34 3.79 2.12
CA GLU A 286 11.04 4.34 0.80
C GLU A 286 10.65 3.27 -0.23
N ASP A 287 10.46 2.02 0.19
CA ASP A 287 9.93 1.00 -0.71
C ASP A 287 8.56 1.44 -1.25
N LEU A 288 8.40 1.38 -2.58
CA LEU A 288 7.19 1.86 -3.25
C LEU A 288 5.96 1.04 -2.85
N GLY A 289 6.10 -0.28 -2.74
CA GLY A 289 5.03 -1.17 -2.29
C GLY A 289 4.67 -0.93 -0.83
N TRP A 290 5.65 -0.66 0.04
CA TRP A 290 5.42 -0.32 1.44
C TRP A 290 4.59 0.96 1.61
N ASN A 291 4.96 2.02 0.89
CA ASN A 291 4.23 3.28 0.92
C ASN A 291 2.84 3.18 0.26
N ALA A 292 2.73 2.46 -0.86
CA ALA A 292 1.45 2.21 -1.51
C ALA A 292 0.50 1.38 -0.63
N TYR A 293 1.01 0.38 0.08
CA TYR A 293 0.23 -0.43 1.03
C TYR A 293 -0.47 0.45 2.08
N TRP A 294 0.24 1.44 2.63
CA TRP A 294 -0.34 2.36 3.60
C TRP A 294 -1.33 3.36 2.98
N TYR A 295 -1.07 3.84 1.77
CA TYR A 295 -2.02 4.64 1.00
C TYR A 295 -3.35 3.89 0.82
N TYR A 296 -3.29 2.66 0.29
CA TYR A 296 -4.47 1.85 0.01
C TYR A 296 -5.21 1.42 1.27
N LEU A 297 -4.50 1.10 2.36
CA LEU A 297 -5.13 0.83 3.66
C LEU A 297 -5.99 2.02 4.14
N ASN A 298 -5.50 3.24 3.96
CA ASN A 298 -6.24 4.44 4.35
C ASN A 298 -7.33 4.82 3.34
N MET A 299 -7.29 4.31 2.10
CA MET A 299 -8.39 4.45 1.13
C MET A 299 -9.52 3.45 1.45
N ASP A 300 -9.17 2.21 1.75
CA ASP A 300 -10.12 1.16 2.15
C ASP A 300 -10.83 1.52 3.46
N TYR A 301 -10.08 1.93 4.47
CA TYR A 301 -10.61 2.26 5.79
C TYR A 301 -10.61 3.77 6.05
N ALA A 302 -10.98 4.55 5.03
CA ALA A 302 -11.03 6.01 5.08
C ALA A 302 -11.76 6.54 6.33
N PHE A 303 -11.08 7.39 7.09
CA PHE A 303 -11.53 7.80 8.43
C PHE A 303 -12.86 8.56 8.40
N PHE A 304 -13.22 9.23 7.30
CA PHE A 304 -14.41 10.06 7.19
C PHE A 304 -15.63 9.33 6.61
N LEU A 305 -15.45 8.12 6.05
CA LEU A 305 -16.55 7.31 5.54
C LEU A 305 -17.31 6.61 6.67
N ASN A 306 -18.64 6.56 6.54
CA ASN A 306 -19.52 5.97 7.55
C ASN A 306 -19.45 4.44 7.53
N GLY A 307 -19.18 3.80 8.68
CA GLY A 307 -18.94 2.37 8.72
C GLY A 307 -20.14 1.52 8.30
N LYS A 308 -21.38 1.94 8.61
CA LYS A 308 -22.58 1.18 8.24
C LYS A 308 -22.90 1.29 6.76
N GLN A 309 -22.77 2.49 6.19
CA GLN A 309 -23.05 2.73 4.77
C GLN A 309 -22.08 1.97 3.87
N PHE A 310 -20.80 1.91 4.25
CA PHE A 310 -19.73 1.32 3.47
C PHE A 310 -19.34 -0.10 3.95
N GLY A 311 -20.10 -0.69 4.87
CA GLY A 311 -19.84 -2.04 5.41
C GLY A 311 -18.59 -2.17 6.31
N LEU A 312 -17.81 -1.11 6.52
CA LEU A 312 -16.57 -1.11 7.32
C LEU A 312 -16.79 -1.51 8.79
N ASP A 313 -18.02 -1.37 9.31
CA ASP A 313 -18.33 -1.73 10.68
C ASP A 313 -18.38 -3.25 10.92
N LYS A 314 -18.53 -4.03 9.85
CA LYS A 314 -18.48 -5.50 9.82
C LYS A 314 -17.05 -6.00 9.99
N ASP A 315 -16.10 -5.41 9.26
CA ASP A 315 -14.66 -5.68 9.34
C ASP A 315 -14.02 -5.24 10.67
N ARG A 316 -14.81 -4.74 11.63
CA ARG A 316 -14.33 -4.17 12.89
C ARG A 316 -13.25 -3.09 12.65
N ARG A 317 -13.48 -2.17 11.69
CA ARG A 317 -12.50 -1.17 11.18
C ARG A 317 -11.47 -0.64 12.18
N GLY A 318 -11.89 -0.23 13.38
CA GLY A 318 -11.01 0.39 14.36
C GLY A 318 -9.96 -0.59 14.90
N GLU A 319 -10.36 -1.85 15.06
CA GLU A 319 -9.46 -2.93 15.45
C GLU A 319 -8.54 -3.34 14.30
N TYR A 320 -9.07 -3.43 13.08
CA TYR A 320 -8.27 -3.75 11.90
C TYR A 320 -7.20 -2.66 11.62
N TRP A 321 -7.57 -1.39 11.77
CA TRP A 321 -6.66 -0.26 11.59
C TRP A 321 -5.54 -0.29 12.63
N ILE A 322 -5.85 -0.44 13.93
CA ILE A 322 -4.80 -0.49 14.97
C ILE A 322 -3.95 -1.76 14.87
N TYR A 323 -4.52 -2.88 14.42
CA TYR A 323 -3.77 -4.09 14.08
C TYR A 323 -2.77 -3.82 12.96
N SER A 324 -3.17 -3.11 11.91
CA SER A 324 -2.30 -2.74 10.78
C SER A 324 -1.20 -1.76 11.19
N VAL A 325 -1.50 -0.80 12.06
CA VAL A 325 -0.50 0.08 12.69
C VAL A 325 0.51 -0.74 13.50
N ASN A 326 0.04 -1.62 14.39
CA ASN A 326 0.92 -2.46 15.19
C ASN A 326 1.80 -3.38 14.33
N ARG A 327 1.24 -3.98 13.28
CA ARG A 327 1.98 -4.79 12.31
C ARG A 327 3.09 -3.97 11.65
N SER A 328 2.79 -2.74 11.24
CA SER A 328 3.76 -1.84 10.61
C SER A 328 4.90 -1.45 11.55
N LEU A 329 4.59 -1.15 12.81
CA LEU A 329 5.60 -0.86 13.84
C LEU A 329 6.44 -2.09 14.18
N ALA A 330 5.82 -3.26 14.35
CA ALA A 330 6.54 -4.51 14.61
C ALA A 330 7.50 -4.83 13.48
N ARG A 331 7.06 -4.62 12.23
CA ARG A 331 7.88 -4.88 11.05
C ARG A 331 9.01 -3.87 10.89
N TYR A 332 8.76 -2.59 11.16
CA TYR A 332 9.80 -1.57 11.26
C TYR A 332 10.83 -1.90 12.35
N TYR A 333 10.38 -2.31 13.54
CA TYR A 333 11.28 -2.72 14.63
C TYR A 333 12.17 -3.92 14.25
N GLN A 334 11.65 -4.88 13.48
CA GLN A 334 12.47 -5.97 12.96
C GLN A 334 13.56 -5.48 11.99
N GLU A 335 13.26 -4.48 11.13
CA GLU A 335 14.30 -3.84 10.28
C GLU A 335 15.32 -3.03 11.09
N ARG A 336 14.88 -2.38 12.18
CA ARG A 336 15.77 -1.67 13.10
C ARG A 336 16.82 -2.61 13.65
N LEU A 337 16.38 -3.72 14.24
CA LEU A 337 17.27 -4.76 14.77
C LEU A 337 18.18 -5.33 13.68
N ALA A 338 17.66 -5.55 12.47
CA ALA A 338 18.46 -6.04 11.33
C ALA A 338 19.61 -5.10 10.96
N ASN A 339 19.46 -3.79 11.16
CA ASN A 339 20.50 -2.79 10.87
C ASN A 339 21.25 -2.32 12.14
N GLY A 340 21.08 -3.00 13.27
CA GLY A 340 21.78 -2.70 14.52
C GLY A 340 21.21 -1.50 15.29
N PHE A 341 20.00 -1.05 14.94
CA PHE A 341 19.24 -0.08 15.73
C PHE A 341 18.43 -0.80 16.80
N GLY A 342 18.18 -0.11 17.92
CA GLY A 342 17.36 -0.62 19.02
C GLY A 342 15.87 -0.36 18.87
N GLU A 343 15.19 -0.31 20.00
CA GLU A 343 13.76 0.03 20.11
C GLU A 343 13.38 1.32 19.36
N ILE A 344 12.11 1.39 18.96
CA ILE A 344 11.54 2.61 18.37
C ILE A 344 11.52 3.69 19.46
N PRO A 345 12.08 4.89 19.23
CA PRO A 345 12.12 5.95 20.23
C PRO A 345 10.72 6.36 20.71
N ASP A 346 10.60 6.71 21.99
CA ASP A 346 9.38 7.29 22.53
C ASP A 346 9.25 8.76 22.17
N PHE A 347 8.04 9.15 21.76
CA PHE A 347 7.71 10.55 21.49
C PHE A 347 7.32 11.30 22.75
N PHE A 348 7.91 12.48 22.97
CA PHE A 348 7.53 13.42 24.01
C PHE A 348 7.48 14.83 23.43
N TRP A 349 6.40 15.57 23.69
CA TRP A 349 6.18 16.89 23.11
C TRP A 349 7.20 17.94 23.50
N TYR A 350 7.79 17.83 24.69
CA TYR A 350 8.79 18.77 25.22
C TYR A 350 10.23 18.31 24.96
N LYS A 351 10.42 17.24 24.18
CA LYS A 351 11.72 16.69 23.84
C LYS A 351 12.00 16.97 22.37
N GLN A 352 13.19 17.51 22.09
CA GLN A 352 13.69 17.65 20.73
C GLN A 352 13.85 16.28 20.07
N ILE A 353 13.47 16.19 18.80
CA ILE A 353 13.68 14.99 17.98
C ILE A 353 15.09 15.05 17.43
N GLU A 354 15.93 14.16 17.92
CA GLU A 354 17.37 14.10 17.63
C GLU A 354 17.66 14.06 16.13
N TYR A 355 17.11 13.08 15.40
CA TYR A 355 17.36 12.91 13.98
C TYR A 355 16.32 13.61 13.12
N GLY A 356 16.79 14.41 12.16
CA GLY A 356 16.00 15.04 11.12
C GLY A 356 15.60 14.07 10.01
N TYR A 357 15.00 14.62 8.96
CA TYR A 357 14.66 13.88 7.73
C TYR A 357 14.51 14.86 6.56
N ASP A 358 15.24 14.59 5.46
CA ASP A 358 15.05 15.26 4.18
C ASP A 358 14.49 14.25 3.16
N PRO A 359 13.25 14.44 2.70
CA PRO A 359 12.64 13.53 1.73
C PRO A 359 13.28 13.57 0.34
N GLN A 360 13.98 14.65 -0.03
CA GLN A 360 14.48 14.92 -1.38
C GLN A 360 13.41 14.79 -2.48
N LEU A 361 12.12 14.91 -2.12
CA LEU A 361 10.98 14.83 -3.03
C LEU A 361 10.65 16.22 -3.60
N ILE A 362 10.06 16.22 -4.78
CA ILE A 362 9.43 17.40 -5.38
C ILE A 362 7.98 17.06 -5.69
N TYR A 363 7.12 18.06 -5.58
CA TYR A 363 5.77 17.98 -6.11
C TYR A 363 5.79 18.23 -7.63
N TYR A 364 4.76 17.80 -8.36
CA TYR A 364 4.73 17.93 -9.82
C TYR A 364 4.75 19.39 -10.33
N ASN A 365 4.45 20.37 -9.46
CA ASN A 365 4.63 21.79 -9.77
C ASN A 365 6.08 22.29 -9.57
N GLY A 366 7.02 21.41 -9.24
CA GLY A 366 8.42 21.70 -9.01
C GLY A 366 8.78 22.19 -7.60
N ILE A 367 7.81 22.39 -6.70
CA ILE A 367 8.07 22.79 -5.32
C ILE A 367 8.60 21.58 -4.53
N GLY A 368 9.75 21.77 -3.87
CA GLY A 368 10.34 20.75 -3.00
C GLY A 368 9.52 20.49 -1.73
N TYR A 369 9.55 19.25 -1.25
CA TYR A 369 8.98 18.92 0.06
C TYR A 369 9.79 19.57 1.19
N SER A 370 9.08 19.98 2.23
CA SER A 370 9.70 20.47 3.46
C SER A 370 10.49 19.36 4.16
N TYR A 371 11.64 19.74 4.73
CA TYR A 371 12.52 18.86 5.48
C TYR A 371 12.50 19.22 6.97
N ARG A 372 12.88 18.27 7.81
CA ARG A 372 12.99 18.43 9.27
C ARG A 372 14.45 18.38 9.67
N LYS A 373 14.98 19.46 10.25
CA LYS A 373 16.36 19.48 10.77
C LYS A 373 16.54 18.60 12.01
N ASN A 374 17.77 18.26 12.34
CA ASN A 374 18.11 17.56 13.59
C ASN A 374 17.76 18.43 14.81
N TYR A 375 17.50 17.76 15.94
CA TYR A 375 17.09 18.38 17.20
C TYR A 375 15.85 19.28 17.04
N TYR A 376 14.89 18.81 16.26
CA TYR A 376 13.67 19.56 15.95
C TYR A 376 12.74 19.68 17.15
N ASP A 377 12.18 20.87 17.39
CA ASP A 377 11.28 21.12 18.51
C ASP A 377 9.86 21.47 18.04
N PHE A 378 8.96 20.50 18.17
CA PHE A 378 7.55 20.68 17.86
C PHE A 378 6.80 21.60 18.84
N TYR A 379 7.31 21.87 20.03
CA TYR A 379 6.62 22.71 21.01
C TYR A 379 6.64 24.20 20.62
N THR A 380 7.65 24.64 19.88
CA THR A 380 7.89 26.07 19.59
C THR A 380 7.07 26.65 18.44
N TYR A 381 6.24 25.84 17.75
CA TYR A 381 5.42 26.27 16.60
C TYR A 381 4.37 27.34 16.90
N GLY A 382 4.06 27.62 18.17
CA GLY A 382 3.11 28.68 18.54
C GLY A 382 1.64 28.40 18.22
N LYS A 383 1.31 27.31 17.52
CA LYS A 383 -0.06 26.83 17.24
C LYS A 383 -0.68 26.14 18.46
N PHE A 384 -0.71 26.86 19.58
CA PHE A 384 -1.07 26.32 20.90
C PHE A 384 -2.48 25.76 20.97
N GLU A 385 -3.44 26.31 20.21
CA GLU A 385 -4.81 25.79 20.17
C GLU A 385 -4.85 24.36 19.60
N MET A 386 -4.22 24.15 18.44
CA MET A 386 -4.13 22.85 17.78
C MET A 386 -3.35 21.85 18.63
N TYR A 387 -2.20 22.29 19.16
CA TYR A 387 -1.41 21.52 20.11
C TYR A 387 -2.25 21.06 21.31
N ASN A 388 -3.00 21.96 21.94
CA ASN A 388 -3.84 21.64 23.09
C ASN A 388 -4.95 20.65 22.72
N GLN A 389 -5.54 20.75 21.53
CA GLN A 389 -6.55 19.77 21.06
C GLN A 389 -5.94 18.37 20.94
N ILE A 390 -4.72 18.25 20.40
CA ILE A 390 -4.01 16.98 20.25
C ILE A 390 -3.62 16.41 21.64
N GLN A 391 -3.07 17.23 22.55
CA GLN A 391 -2.76 16.79 23.92
C GLN A 391 -4.00 16.28 24.67
N ASN A 392 -5.08 17.06 24.58
CA ASN A 392 -6.33 16.78 25.26
C ASN A 392 -6.96 15.49 24.75
N PHE A 393 -6.82 15.17 23.46
CA PHE A 393 -7.27 13.92 22.88
C PHE A 393 -6.63 12.72 23.60
N PHE A 394 -5.29 12.60 23.60
CA PHE A 394 -4.62 11.46 24.23
C PHE A 394 -4.91 11.41 25.74
N SER A 395 -4.86 12.55 26.43
CA SER A 395 -5.17 12.64 27.85
C SER A 395 -6.57 12.14 28.19
N ARG A 396 -7.57 12.46 27.34
CA ARG A 396 -8.94 11.96 27.48
C ARG A 396 -9.02 10.46 27.25
N VAL A 397 -8.37 9.94 26.21
CA VAL A 397 -8.37 8.50 25.91
C VAL A 397 -7.76 7.71 27.08
N TYR A 398 -6.60 8.11 27.59
CA TYR A 398 -5.98 7.47 28.76
C TYR A 398 -6.88 7.52 29.99
N LYS A 399 -7.44 8.70 30.32
CA LYS A 399 -8.36 8.85 31.45
C LYS A 399 -9.59 7.94 31.33
N VAL A 400 -10.16 7.85 30.13
CA VAL A 400 -11.32 7.01 29.85
C VAL A 400 -10.98 5.52 30.04
N LEU A 401 -9.82 5.07 29.57
CA LEU A 401 -9.33 3.70 29.79
C LEU A 401 -9.08 3.40 31.28
N GLU A 402 -8.48 4.33 32.01
CA GLU A 402 -8.23 4.21 33.45
C GLU A 402 -9.52 4.10 34.27
N THR A 403 -10.52 4.94 33.95
CA THR A 403 -11.82 4.89 34.65
C THR A 403 -12.65 3.65 34.30
N GLY A 404 -12.37 3.00 33.16
CA GLY A 404 -13.07 1.81 32.69
C GLY A 404 -14.47 2.05 32.13
N PHE A 405 -15.01 3.27 32.24
CA PHE A 405 -16.35 3.60 31.76
C PHE A 405 -16.34 4.85 30.90
N TYR A 406 -16.96 4.76 29.73
CA TYR A 406 -17.22 5.91 28.88
C TYR A 406 -18.70 6.26 28.89
N LYS A 407 -19.03 7.47 29.32
CA LYS A 407 -20.40 8.00 29.26
C LYS A 407 -20.53 8.94 28.06
N THR A 408 -21.37 8.60 27.11
CA THR A 408 -21.70 9.46 25.97
C THR A 408 -22.62 10.62 26.38
N ALA A 409 -22.73 11.63 25.50
CA ALA A 409 -23.56 12.81 25.74
C ALA A 409 -25.06 12.49 25.91
N ASP A 410 -25.56 11.44 25.26
CA ASP A 410 -26.93 10.92 25.40
C ASP A 410 -27.12 10.05 26.65
N GLY A 411 -26.07 9.84 27.44
CA GLY A 411 -26.12 9.15 28.72
C GLY A 411 -25.87 7.64 28.68
N GLN A 412 -25.58 7.05 27.52
CA GLN A 412 -25.17 5.65 27.43
C GLN A 412 -23.81 5.46 28.07
N VAL A 413 -23.63 4.33 28.77
CA VAL A 413 -22.38 3.98 29.45
C VAL A 413 -21.81 2.72 28.84
N PHE A 414 -20.59 2.82 28.34
CA PHE A 414 -19.83 1.70 27.78
C PHE A 414 -18.74 1.28 28.76
N ASP A 415 -18.65 -0.02 29.02
CA ASP A 415 -17.58 -0.62 29.80
C ASP A 415 -16.39 -0.94 28.89
N LEU A 416 -15.26 -0.30 29.16
CA LEU A 416 -14.04 -0.40 28.37
C LEU A 416 -13.06 -1.45 28.90
N HIS A 417 -13.40 -2.18 29.96
CA HIS A 417 -12.59 -3.31 30.46
C HIS A 417 -13.05 -4.65 29.87
N LYS A 418 -13.85 -4.59 28.80
CA LYS A 418 -14.35 -5.75 28.05
C LYS A 418 -13.70 -5.84 26.66
N PRO A 419 -13.46 -7.05 26.13
CA PRO A 419 -12.84 -7.23 24.81
C PRO A 419 -13.58 -6.52 23.67
N GLU A 420 -14.92 -6.46 23.72
CA GLU A 420 -15.77 -5.86 22.68
C GLU A 420 -15.55 -4.34 22.55
N ALA A 421 -15.05 -3.70 23.61
CA ALA A 421 -14.75 -2.28 23.62
C ALA A 421 -13.60 -1.89 22.67
N ILE A 422 -12.85 -2.86 22.13
CA ILE A 422 -11.82 -2.59 21.13
C ILE A 422 -12.36 -1.86 19.90
N LYS A 423 -13.62 -2.13 19.50
CA LYS A 423 -14.26 -1.42 18.39
C LYS A 423 -14.38 0.08 18.69
N ILE A 424 -14.67 0.42 19.95
CA ILE A 424 -14.81 1.81 20.42
C ILE A 424 -13.43 2.47 20.50
N VAL A 425 -12.48 1.82 21.17
CA VAL A 425 -11.12 2.34 21.36
C VAL A 425 -10.42 2.53 20.02
N GLY A 426 -10.50 1.55 19.12
CA GLY A 426 -9.94 1.64 17.77
C GLY A 426 -10.55 2.76 16.95
N ASN A 427 -11.87 2.97 17.03
CA ASN A 427 -12.53 4.08 16.34
C ASN A 427 -12.06 5.45 16.87
N TYR A 428 -11.90 5.59 18.20
CA TYR A 428 -11.33 6.81 18.78
C TYR A 428 -9.90 7.02 18.34
N LEU A 429 -9.07 5.98 18.34
CA LEU A 429 -7.68 6.06 17.89
C LEU A 429 -7.56 6.46 16.42
N GLN A 430 -8.44 6.03 15.52
CA GLN A 430 -8.41 6.55 14.14
C GLN A 430 -9.03 7.96 14.05
N GLY A 431 -9.93 8.32 14.97
CA GLY A 431 -10.69 9.57 14.92
C GLY A 431 -11.75 9.56 13.82
N ASN A 432 -12.32 8.38 13.56
CA ASN A 432 -13.16 8.14 12.39
C ASN A 432 -14.63 8.54 12.56
N ALA A 433 -15.41 8.47 11.47
CA ALA A 433 -16.81 8.88 11.40
C ALA A 433 -17.76 8.08 12.33
N ASP A 434 -17.32 6.91 12.80
CA ASP A 434 -18.07 6.01 13.69
C ASP A 434 -17.77 6.25 15.18
N THR A 435 -16.99 7.29 15.50
CA THR A 435 -16.82 7.77 16.87
C THR A 435 -18.14 8.32 17.41
N PHE A 436 -18.51 7.93 18.64
CA PHE A 436 -19.76 8.40 19.26
C PHE A 436 -19.73 9.90 19.58
N ASP A 437 -18.63 10.37 20.15
CA ASP A 437 -18.46 11.78 20.51
C ASP A 437 -17.60 12.48 19.46
N LYS A 438 -18.30 12.99 18.45
CA LYS A 438 -17.67 13.64 17.30
C LYS A 438 -17.09 15.02 17.64
N TYR A 439 -17.50 15.64 18.75
CA TYR A 439 -17.03 16.97 19.10
C TYR A 439 -15.56 16.93 19.52
N PHE A 440 -15.16 15.91 20.29
CA PHE A 440 -13.79 15.81 20.81
C PHE A 440 -12.89 14.86 20.02
N PHE A 441 -13.42 13.78 19.45
CA PHE A 441 -12.60 12.71 18.86
C PHE A 441 -12.54 12.75 17.33
N ASN A 442 -13.36 13.57 16.66
CA ASN A 442 -13.27 13.73 15.22
C ASN A 442 -12.18 14.76 14.86
N TYR A 443 -11.56 14.59 13.70
CA TYR A 443 -10.53 15.47 13.13
C TYR A 443 -9.19 15.56 13.87
N TYR A 444 -9.03 15.02 15.09
CA TYR A 444 -7.75 15.08 15.80
C TYR A 444 -6.60 14.50 14.94
N TYR A 445 -6.88 13.42 14.20
CA TYR A 445 -5.93 12.75 13.33
C TYR A 445 -5.42 13.70 12.23
N LEU A 446 -6.34 14.42 11.61
CA LEU A 446 -6.06 15.43 10.61
C LEU A 446 -5.26 16.59 11.23
N LEU A 447 -5.67 17.07 12.41
CA LEU A 447 -4.98 18.16 13.11
C LEU A 447 -3.56 17.79 13.53
N ALA A 448 -3.30 16.56 13.95
CA ALA A 448 -1.96 16.11 14.30
C ALA A 448 -1.00 16.22 13.11
N HIS A 449 -1.44 15.80 11.93
CA HIS A 449 -0.64 15.87 10.70
C HIS A 449 -0.48 17.30 10.19
N MET A 450 -1.53 18.13 10.26
CA MET A 450 -1.42 19.57 9.99
C MET A 450 -0.41 20.24 10.91
N TYR A 451 -0.42 19.90 12.21
CA TYR A 451 0.53 20.45 13.18
C TYR A 451 1.98 20.10 12.83
N PHE A 452 2.26 18.85 12.45
CA PHE A 452 3.60 18.42 12.05
C PHE A 452 4.07 19.05 10.74
N ALA A 453 3.13 19.38 9.85
CA ALA A 453 3.39 20.02 8.57
C ALA A 453 3.35 21.55 8.62
N ASP A 454 3.18 22.15 9.80
CA ASP A 454 3.01 23.59 9.99
C ASP A 454 1.85 24.22 9.20
N VAL A 455 0.71 23.54 9.15
CA VAL A 455 -0.50 24.02 8.44
C VAL A 455 -1.54 24.55 9.43
N ASP A 456 -2.14 25.70 9.16
CA ASP A 456 -3.23 26.28 9.94
C ASP A 456 -4.62 25.82 9.46
N TYR A 457 -5.63 25.98 10.33
CA TYR A 457 -6.99 25.45 10.13
C TYR A 457 -7.70 25.87 8.84
N THR A 458 -7.34 27.04 8.31
CA THR A 458 -8.01 27.70 7.18
C THR A 458 -7.14 27.77 5.94
N ASP A 459 -5.93 27.22 5.99
CA ASP A 459 -4.99 27.32 4.87
C ASP A 459 -5.53 26.57 3.65
N MET A 460 -5.38 27.20 2.49
CA MET A 460 -5.72 26.65 1.18
C MET A 460 -4.47 26.41 0.34
N GLU A 461 -3.44 27.22 0.52
CA GLU A 461 -2.13 27.04 -0.11
C GLU A 461 -1.18 26.56 0.98
N VAL A 462 -0.60 25.38 0.80
CA VAL A 462 0.29 24.76 1.78
C VAL A 462 1.54 24.24 1.07
N PHE A 463 2.68 24.28 1.75
CA PHE A 463 3.89 23.68 1.23
C PHE A 463 3.79 22.15 1.25
N PRO A 464 4.36 21.46 0.24
CA PRO A 464 4.43 20.00 0.27
C PRO A 464 5.13 19.50 1.53
N ASN A 465 4.50 18.57 2.24
CA ASN A 465 5.03 17.94 3.43
C ASN A 465 4.59 16.49 3.47
N ILE A 466 5.51 15.61 3.83
CA ILE A 466 5.31 14.16 3.81
C ILE A 466 4.19 13.66 4.74
N PHE A 467 3.83 14.41 5.79
CA PHE A 467 2.78 14.05 6.73
C PHE A 467 1.37 14.44 6.24
N LEU A 468 1.26 15.19 5.14
CA LEU A 468 -0.05 15.61 4.61
C LEU A 468 -0.70 14.55 3.70
N ASN A 469 0.04 13.51 3.31
CA ASN A 469 -0.33 12.48 2.34
C ASN A 469 0.05 11.08 2.83
N PHE A 470 -0.79 10.08 2.52
CA PHE A 470 -0.55 8.69 2.91
C PHE A 470 0.55 8.03 2.08
N GLU A 471 0.75 8.52 0.86
CA GLU A 471 1.74 8.09 -0.12
C GLU A 471 3.19 8.29 0.37
N THR A 472 3.41 9.21 1.31
CA THR A 472 4.76 9.69 1.67
C THR A 472 5.11 9.53 3.15
N MET A 473 4.12 9.37 4.04
CA MET A 473 4.38 9.48 5.48
C MET A 473 5.22 8.34 6.07
N LEU A 474 5.19 7.13 5.48
CA LEU A 474 5.99 6.00 5.96
C LEU A 474 7.50 6.17 5.74
N ARG A 475 7.90 7.19 4.96
CA ARG A 475 9.30 7.46 4.64
C ARG A 475 10.08 8.07 5.81
N ASP A 476 9.44 8.91 6.62
CA ASP A 476 10.10 9.56 7.78
C ASP A 476 10.04 8.66 9.01
N PRO A 477 11.19 8.34 9.63
CA PRO A 477 11.25 7.64 10.91
C PRO A 477 10.38 8.22 12.02
N PHE A 478 10.11 9.54 12.00
CA PHE A 478 9.21 10.19 12.96
C PHE A 478 7.79 9.64 12.90
N PHE A 479 7.33 9.14 11.73
CA PHE A 479 6.04 8.44 11.63
C PHE A 479 5.97 7.30 12.63
N TYR A 480 6.96 6.41 12.65
CA TYR A 480 6.96 5.23 13.52
C TYR A 480 7.06 5.62 15.00
N THR A 481 7.82 6.65 15.32
CA THR A 481 7.91 7.23 16.67
C THR A 481 6.58 7.83 17.15
N PHE A 482 5.88 8.58 16.30
CA PHE A 482 4.58 9.14 16.66
C PHE A 482 3.50 8.06 16.73
N TYR A 483 3.43 7.16 15.74
CA TYR A 483 2.41 6.11 15.67
C TYR A 483 2.55 5.06 16.77
N LYS A 484 3.73 4.92 17.37
CA LYS A 484 3.93 4.15 18.61
C LYS A 484 2.96 4.57 19.72
N LYS A 485 2.60 5.87 19.81
CA LYS A 485 1.58 6.35 20.77
C LYS A 485 0.24 5.65 20.62
N PHE A 486 -0.19 5.33 19.40
CA PHE A 486 -1.44 4.60 19.18
C PHE A 486 -1.35 3.18 19.72
N THR A 487 -0.21 2.50 19.49
CA THR A 487 0.01 1.17 20.06
C THR A 487 0.16 1.20 21.58
N ASP A 488 0.76 2.23 22.16
CA ASP A 488 0.85 2.38 23.62
C ASP A 488 -0.55 2.45 24.26
N VAL A 489 -1.47 3.22 23.65
CA VAL A 489 -2.87 3.25 24.08
C VAL A 489 -3.52 1.87 23.93
N PHE A 490 -3.31 1.20 22.80
CA PHE A 490 -3.86 -0.14 22.57
C PHE A 490 -3.38 -1.18 23.58
N TYR A 491 -2.09 -1.17 23.93
CA TYR A 491 -1.55 -2.06 24.96
C TYR A 491 -1.98 -1.67 26.38
N THR A 492 -2.21 -0.38 26.63
CA THR A 492 -2.83 0.09 27.88
C THR A 492 -4.26 -0.43 28.00
N PHE A 493 -5.05 -0.37 26.92
CA PHE A 493 -6.37 -1.01 26.88
C PHE A 493 -6.28 -2.51 27.14
N LYS A 494 -5.36 -3.22 26.48
CA LYS A 494 -5.14 -4.66 26.69
C LYS A 494 -4.74 -5.01 28.12
N TYR A 495 -4.02 -4.12 28.82
CA TYR A 495 -3.63 -4.33 30.22
C TYR A 495 -4.84 -4.43 31.16
N TYR A 496 -5.93 -3.72 30.87
CA TYR A 496 -7.16 -3.80 31.66
C TYR A 496 -8.03 -5.02 31.32
N LEU A 497 -7.74 -5.72 30.22
CA LEU A 497 -8.44 -6.95 29.87
C LEU A 497 -7.93 -8.13 30.71
N LYS A 498 -8.81 -9.08 30.97
CA LYS A 498 -8.43 -10.33 31.63
C LYS A 498 -7.46 -11.11 30.72
N PRO A 499 -6.25 -11.49 31.21
CA PRO A 499 -5.34 -12.32 30.45
C PRO A 499 -5.96 -13.68 30.12
N TYR A 500 -5.61 -14.23 28.95
CA TYR A 500 -6.01 -15.59 28.58
C TYR A 500 -5.50 -16.60 29.60
N THR A 501 -6.39 -17.49 30.03
CA THR A 501 -6.04 -18.64 30.86
C THR A 501 -5.54 -19.80 30.00
N GLN A 502 -4.91 -20.79 30.62
CA GLN A 502 -4.52 -22.01 29.90
C GLN A 502 -5.71 -22.66 29.18
N LYS A 503 -6.91 -22.63 29.79
CA LYS A 503 -8.13 -23.20 29.19
C LYS A 503 -8.58 -22.46 27.94
N ASP A 504 -8.36 -21.14 27.88
CA ASP A 504 -8.76 -20.32 26.72
C ASP A 504 -7.86 -20.57 25.50
N LEU A 505 -6.60 -20.93 25.73
CA LEU A 505 -5.61 -21.21 24.68
C LEU A 505 -5.51 -22.71 24.33
N PHE A 506 -5.94 -23.59 25.23
CA PHE A 506 -5.83 -25.03 25.06
C PHE A 506 -6.88 -25.55 24.07
N TYR A 507 -6.41 -26.05 22.92
CA TYR A 507 -7.26 -26.73 21.97
C TYR A 507 -7.23 -28.24 22.23
N GLU A 508 -8.33 -28.76 22.78
CA GLU A 508 -8.44 -30.16 23.20
C GLU A 508 -8.20 -31.16 22.06
N GLY A 509 -7.29 -32.10 22.31
CA GLY A 509 -6.96 -33.19 21.40
C GLY A 509 -6.17 -32.76 20.17
N ILE A 510 -5.52 -31.57 20.18
CA ILE A 510 -4.52 -31.16 19.17
C ILE A 510 -3.16 -30.99 19.85
N THR A 511 -2.11 -31.55 19.25
CA THR A 511 -0.72 -31.36 19.70
C THR A 511 0.20 -31.13 18.51
N ILE A 512 0.92 -30.00 18.49
CA ILE A 512 2.02 -29.77 17.54
C ILE A 512 3.24 -30.57 18.03
N LYS A 513 3.69 -31.56 17.26
CA LYS A 513 4.87 -32.38 17.60
C LYS A 513 6.17 -31.79 17.09
N ASP A 514 6.13 -31.32 15.85
CA ASP A 514 7.30 -30.77 15.17
C ASP A 514 6.85 -29.75 14.12
N VAL A 515 7.68 -28.72 13.91
CA VAL A 515 7.54 -27.82 12.77
C VAL A 515 8.93 -27.58 12.22
N SER A 516 9.16 -28.05 10.99
CA SER A 516 10.37 -27.75 10.26
C SER A 516 10.16 -26.54 9.36
N VAL A 517 11.17 -25.67 9.30
CA VAL A 517 11.16 -24.47 8.45
C VAL A 517 12.38 -24.55 7.55
N SER A 518 12.18 -24.41 6.24
CA SER A 518 13.29 -24.35 5.30
C SER A 518 14.12 -23.07 5.49
N LYS A 519 15.31 -23.01 4.89
CA LYS A 519 16.22 -21.88 5.02
C LYS A 519 15.55 -20.57 4.57
N LEU A 520 15.51 -19.58 5.47
CA LEU A 520 15.09 -18.21 5.18
C LEU A 520 16.27 -17.44 4.57
N VAL A 521 16.07 -16.86 3.39
CA VAL A 521 17.12 -16.10 2.68
C VAL A 521 16.51 -14.84 2.11
N THR A 522 17.01 -13.68 2.53
CA THR A 522 16.72 -12.40 1.90
C THR A 522 17.86 -11.97 0.98
N TYR A 523 17.53 -11.20 -0.05
CA TYR A 523 18.44 -10.69 -1.06
C TYR A 523 17.87 -9.39 -1.66
N TYR A 524 18.64 -8.72 -2.51
CA TYR A 524 18.13 -7.58 -3.27
C TYR A 524 17.87 -8.01 -4.72
N ASP A 525 16.69 -7.67 -5.23
CA ASP A 525 16.27 -7.92 -6.60
C ASP A 525 16.15 -6.60 -7.36
N ILE A 526 16.37 -6.61 -8.68
CA ILE A 526 16.27 -5.42 -9.52
C ILE A 526 14.88 -5.38 -10.13
N VAL A 527 14.16 -4.28 -9.92
CA VAL A 527 12.77 -4.10 -10.34
C VAL A 527 12.62 -2.81 -11.14
N ASP A 528 11.80 -2.88 -12.19
CA ASP A 528 11.39 -1.74 -13.01
C ASP A 528 10.03 -1.21 -12.54
N PHE A 529 9.94 0.10 -12.38
CA PHE A 529 8.68 0.81 -12.13
C PHE A 529 8.33 1.69 -13.31
N ASP A 530 7.07 1.66 -13.72
CA ASP A 530 6.58 2.50 -14.80
C ASP A 530 6.44 3.96 -14.34
N VAL A 531 7.24 4.82 -14.94
CA VAL A 531 7.21 6.27 -14.73
C VAL A 531 6.92 7.01 -16.03
N THR A 532 6.25 6.34 -16.97
CA THR A 532 5.90 6.92 -18.28
C THR A 532 5.06 8.18 -18.17
N ASN A 533 4.35 8.38 -17.06
CA ASN A 533 3.66 9.64 -16.79
C ASN A 533 4.60 10.85 -16.70
N LEU A 534 5.88 10.67 -16.39
CA LEU A 534 6.90 11.73 -16.38
C LEU A 534 7.49 12.02 -17.78
N LEU A 535 7.14 11.23 -18.79
CA LEU A 535 7.71 11.36 -20.12
C LEU A 535 7.37 12.75 -20.68
N ASN A 536 8.37 13.47 -21.18
CA ASN A 536 8.18 14.79 -21.77
C ASN A 536 8.10 14.67 -23.29
N ASP A 537 7.01 14.09 -23.78
CA ASP A 537 6.72 13.99 -25.20
C ASP A 537 5.26 14.35 -25.51
N LYS A 538 4.90 14.40 -26.79
CA LYS A 538 3.51 14.65 -27.18
C LYS A 538 2.77 13.33 -27.34
N MET A 539 1.62 13.22 -26.67
CA MET A 539 0.69 12.12 -26.90
C MET A 539 0.31 12.06 -28.39
N THR A 540 0.43 10.87 -28.98
CA THR A 540 0.14 10.64 -30.39
C THR A 540 -1.19 9.93 -30.54
N PHE A 541 -2.03 10.44 -31.44
CA PHE A 541 -3.33 9.85 -31.76
C PHE A 541 -3.40 9.54 -33.27
N VAL A 542 -3.86 8.34 -33.62
CA VAL A 542 -4.14 7.94 -35.01
C VAL A 542 -5.59 7.46 -35.06
N ASP A 543 -6.38 8.04 -35.97
CA ASP A 543 -7.81 7.78 -36.09
C ASP A 543 -8.59 7.93 -34.77
N GLY A 544 -8.17 8.88 -33.93
CA GLY A 544 -8.76 9.14 -32.61
C GLY A 544 -8.37 8.15 -31.51
N GLN A 545 -7.51 7.17 -31.80
CA GLN A 545 -6.98 6.22 -30.82
C GLN A 545 -5.59 6.65 -30.35
N TYR A 546 -5.37 6.58 -29.04
CA TYR A 546 -4.07 6.86 -28.43
C TYR A 546 -3.07 5.76 -28.76
N ILE A 547 -1.88 6.14 -29.22
CA ILE A 547 -0.77 5.20 -29.47
C ILE A 547 0.21 5.30 -28.32
N TRP A 548 0.29 4.24 -27.52
CA TRP A 548 1.26 4.08 -26.44
C TRP A 548 2.43 3.20 -26.90
N ASP A 549 3.46 3.82 -27.48
CA ASP A 549 4.63 3.14 -28.08
C ASP A 549 5.93 3.25 -27.26
N LYS A 550 5.92 3.98 -26.14
CA LYS A 550 7.09 4.17 -25.26
C LYS A 550 6.76 3.86 -23.81
N ALA A 551 7.73 3.31 -23.08
CA ALA A 551 7.70 3.18 -21.63
C ALA A 551 8.98 3.74 -21.02
N LEU A 552 8.84 4.56 -19.99
CA LEU A 552 9.94 5.11 -19.20
C LEU A 552 9.96 4.41 -17.84
N LEU A 553 11.09 3.86 -17.44
CA LEU A 553 11.22 2.98 -16.28
C LEU A 553 12.23 3.50 -15.27
N ALA A 554 11.86 3.44 -14.00
CA ALA A 554 12.77 3.60 -12.87
C ALA A 554 13.27 2.22 -12.44
N ARG A 555 14.57 1.95 -12.53
CA ARG A 555 15.15 0.65 -12.15
C ARG A 555 15.78 0.73 -10.76
N GLN A 556 15.24 0.00 -9.78
CA GLN A 556 15.67 0.07 -8.38
C GLN A 556 15.94 -1.33 -7.80
N ALA A 557 16.94 -1.44 -6.94
CA ALA A 557 17.22 -2.65 -6.17
C ALA A 557 16.37 -2.68 -4.89
N ARG A 558 15.50 -3.69 -4.73
CA ARG A 558 14.55 -3.83 -3.61
C ARG A 558 14.82 -5.08 -2.79
N LEU A 559 14.51 -5.03 -1.50
CA LEU A 559 14.59 -6.22 -0.64
C LEU A 559 13.58 -7.27 -1.11
N ASN A 560 14.01 -8.52 -1.17
CA ASN A 560 13.18 -9.69 -1.46
C ASN A 560 13.63 -10.91 -0.64
N HIS A 561 12.85 -11.99 -0.68
CA HIS A 561 13.19 -13.27 -0.08
C HIS A 561 12.99 -14.45 -1.04
N LYS A 562 13.71 -15.55 -0.78
CA LYS A 562 13.45 -16.81 -1.47
C LYS A 562 12.18 -17.45 -0.91
N PRO A 563 11.39 -18.18 -1.71
CA PRO A 563 10.29 -18.97 -1.20
C PRO A 563 10.79 -19.95 -0.12
N PHE A 564 10.03 -20.08 0.96
CA PHE A 564 10.33 -20.99 2.05
C PHE A 564 9.10 -21.81 2.43
N ASN A 565 9.32 -22.98 3.01
CA ASN A 565 8.30 -23.96 3.33
C ASN A 565 8.26 -24.26 4.82
N PHE A 566 7.05 -24.51 5.31
CA PHE A 566 6.75 -25.11 6.60
C PHE A 566 6.34 -26.56 6.40
N GLU A 567 6.89 -27.47 7.20
CA GLU A 567 6.33 -28.81 7.36
C GLU A 567 5.91 -29.02 8.82
N PHE A 568 4.59 -29.07 9.05
CA PHE A 568 4.00 -29.29 10.37
C PHE A 568 3.71 -30.77 10.57
N THR A 569 4.03 -31.28 11.76
CA THR A 569 3.57 -32.58 12.25
C THR A 569 2.63 -32.34 13.43
N ILE A 570 1.33 -32.51 13.22
CA ILE A 570 0.29 -32.23 14.22
C ILE A 570 -0.52 -33.51 14.49
N GLU A 571 -0.62 -33.91 15.74
CA GLU A 571 -1.49 -35.02 16.17
C GLU A 571 -2.88 -34.49 16.55
N SER A 572 -3.91 -35.20 16.11
CA SER A 572 -5.29 -34.98 16.55
C SER A 572 -5.91 -36.26 17.08
N ASP A 573 -6.61 -36.19 18.21
CA ASP A 573 -7.29 -37.35 18.81
C ASP A 573 -8.58 -37.73 18.05
N LYS A 574 -9.17 -36.75 17.36
CA LYS A 574 -10.45 -36.88 16.63
C LYS A 574 -10.43 -36.09 15.33
N VAL A 575 -11.41 -36.32 14.46
CA VAL A 575 -11.64 -35.47 13.29
C VAL A 575 -12.20 -34.13 13.76
N GLN A 576 -11.50 -33.03 13.47
CA GLN A 576 -11.92 -31.68 13.88
C GLN A 576 -11.29 -30.60 12.98
N LYS A 577 -11.91 -29.43 12.91
CA LYS A 577 -11.38 -28.28 12.14
C LYS A 577 -10.69 -27.30 13.08
N GLY A 578 -9.49 -26.86 12.69
CA GLY A 578 -8.76 -25.81 13.40
C GLY A 578 -8.17 -24.77 12.47
N VAL A 579 -7.69 -23.69 13.06
CA VAL A 579 -6.96 -22.62 12.37
C VAL A 579 -5.51 -22.66 12.83
N VAL A 580 -4.60 -22.85 11.89
CA VAL A 580 -3.15 -22.78 12.13
C VAL A 580 -2.71 -21.35 11.86
N ARG A 581 -2.03 -20.73 12.83
CA ARG A 581 -1.46 -19.39 12.73
C ARG A 581 0.05 -19.43 12.93
N VAL A 582 0.76 -18.66 12.13
CA VAL A 582 2.21 -18.53 12.20
C VAL A 582 2.58 -17.08 12.44
N PHE A 583 3.40 -16.83 13.45
CA PHE A 583 3.92 -15.51 13.78
C PHE A 583 5.45 -15.52 13.75
N LEU A 584 6.04 -14.42 13.31
CA LEU A 584 7.48 -14.19 13.28
C LEU A 584 7.82 -12.97 14.14
N GLY A 585 8.77 -13.12 15.07
CA GLY A 585 9.24 -12.04 15.93
C GLY A 585 10.74 -12.14 16.22
N PRO A 586 11.36 -11.07 16.74
CA PRO A 586 12.76 -11.08 17.12
C PRO A 586 12.99 -11.96 18.36
N LYS A 587 14.13 -12.64 18.44
CA LYS A 587 14.49 -13.45 19.61
C LYS A 587 15.29 -12.65 20.65
N PHE A 588 16.18 -11.78 20.17
CA PHE A 588 17.07 -10.97 20.98
C PHE A 588 16.84 -9.48 20.75
N ASP A 589 17.12 -8.67 21.78
CA ASP A 589 17.20 -7.22 21.67
C ASP A 589 18.55 -6.75 21.11
N GLU A 590 18.75 -5.43 21.02
CA GLU A 590 19.97 -4.81 20.51
C GLU A 590 21.23 -5.14 21.33
N TYR A 591 21.09 -5.65 22.55
CA TYR A 591 22.20 -6.05 23.42
C TYR A 591 22.43 -7.57 23.42
N GLY A 592 21.72 -8.33 22.59
CA GLY A 592 21.82 -9.79 22.52
C GLY A 592 21.12 -10.51 23.67
N ARG A 593 20.19 -9.85 24.39
CA ARG A 593 19.42 -10.44 25.49
C ARG A 593 18.12 -11.02 24.96
N VAL A 594 17.68 -12.15 25.50
CA VAL A 594 16.40 -12.76 25.11
C VAL A 594 15.26 -11.86 25.55
N ILE A 595 14.37 -11.50 24.63
CA ILE A 595 13.21 -10.66 24.92
C ILE A 595 12.10 -11.55 25.52
N PRO A 596 11.65 -11.32 26.77
CA PRO A 596 10.57 -12.10 27.35
C PRO A 596 9.26 -11.93 26.57
N LEU A 597 8.49 -13.02 26.45
CA LEU A 597 7.26 -13.03 25.64
C LEU A 597 6.24 -11.95 26.04
N ASP A 598 6.15 -11.61 27.33
CA ASP A 598 5.23 -10.56 27.81
C ASP A 598 5.50 -9.19 27.17
N TYR A 599 6.77 -8.85 26.96
CA TYR A 599 7.18 -7.65 26.25
C TYR A 599 7.21 -7.86 24.73
N ASN A 600 7.62 -9.05 24.30
CA ASN A 600 7.89 -9.32 22.89
C ASN A 600 6.63 -9.56 22.06
N ARG A 601 5.50 -9.92 22.67
CA ARG A 601 4.23 -10.22 21.97
C ARG A 601 3.77 -9.11 21.01
N LYS A 602 4.17 -7.86 21.24
CA LYS A 602 3.86 -6.72 20.35
C LYS A 602 4.70 -6.68 19.07
N ASN A 603 5.87 -7.31 19.09
CA ASN A 603 6.85 -7.34 18.00
C ASN A 603 6.70 -8.56 17.08
N PHE A 604 5.71 -9.42 17.33
CA PHE A 604 5.36 -10.54 16.47
C PHE A 604 4.43 -10.08 15.35
N VAL A 605 4.82 -10.40 14.11
CA VAL A 605 4.00 -10.21 12.91
C VAL A 605 3.36 -11.54 12.56
N GLN A 606 2.04 -11.57 12.38
CA GLN A 606 1.37 -12.74 11.81
C GLN A 606 1.75 -12.82 10.34
N ILE A 607 2.44 -13.90 9.95
CA ILE A 607 2.86 -14.11 8.57
C ILE A 607 1.92 -15.04 7.80
N ASP A 608 1.10 -15.83 8.52
CA ASP A 608 0.21 -16.78 7.88
C ASP A 608 -0.93 -17.21 8.82
N SER A 609 -2.07 -17.55 8.23
CA SER A 609 -3.24 -18.08 8.93
C SER A 609 -4.12 -18.86 7.96
N PHE A 610 -4.38 -20.14 8.23
CA PHE A 610 -5.19 -20.99 7.36
C PHE A 610 -6.02 -21.99 8.15
N VAL A 611 -7.17 -22.36 7.59
CA VAL A 611 -8.07 -23.38 8.14
C VAL A 611 -7.61 -24.76 7.67
N TYR A 612 -7.56 -25.72 8.58
CA TYR A 612 -7.17 -27.09 8.26
C TYR A 612 -8.15 -28.12 8.88
N PRO A 613 -8.68 -29.07 8.09
CA PRO A 613 -9.48 -30.18 8.60
C PRO A 613 -8.55 -31.31 9.11
N PHE A 614 -8.33 -31.37 10.42
CA PHE A 614 -7.52 -32.41 11.04
C PHE A 614 -8.24 -33.76 11.04
N ILE A 615 -7.53 -34.82 10.66
CA ILE A 615 -7.97 -36.20 10.84
C ILE A 615 -7.41 -36.78 12.14
N ALA A 616 -8.07 -37.81 12.67
CA ALA A 616 -7.54 -38.53 13.84
C ALA A 616 -6.19 -39.20 13.52
N GLY A 617 -5.22 -39.09 14.43
CA GLY A 617 -3.84 -39.50 14.24
C GLY A 617 -2.92 -38.36 13.80
N THR A 618 -1.84 -38.71 13.10
CA THR A 618 -0.80 -37.76 12.67
C THR A 618 -1.20 -37.06 11.36
N ASN A 619 -1.12 -35.74 11.35
CA ASN A 619 -1.35 -34.88 10.18
C ASN A 619 -0.01 -34.24 9.79
N THR A 620 0.38 -34.41 8.52
CA THR A 620 1.58 -33.76 7.95
C THR A 620 1.12 -32.69 6.98
N ILE A 621 1.39 -31.43 7.31
CA ILE A 621 0.97 -30.27 6.52
C ILE A 621 2.20 -29.65 5.90
N LYS A 622 2.24 -29.55 4.57
CA LYS A 622 3.26 -28.80 3.84
C LYS A 622 2.64 -27.51 3.35
N ARG A 623 3.28 -26.38 3.64
CA ARG A 623 2.79 -25.05 3.23
C ARG A 623 3.94 -24.18 2.79
N THR A 624 3.79 -23.51 1.66
CA THR A 624 4.80 -22.61 1.10
C THR A 624 4.44 -21.15 1.33
N SER A 625 5.45 -20.27 1.38
CA SER A 625 5.25 -18.83 1.52
C SER A 625 4.43 -18.23 0.38
N LYS A 626 4.41 -18.89 -0.79
CA LYS A 626 3.57 -18.48 -1.94
C LYS A 626 2.08 -18.77 -1.79
N GLU A 627 1.67 -19.48 -0.73
CA GLU A 627 0.25 -19.75 -0.41
C GLU A 627 -0.32 -18.79 0.64
N PHE A 628 0.42 -17.74 1.00
CA PHE A 628 -0.06 -16.71 1.92
C PHE A 628 -1.13 -15.87 1.25
N SER A 629 -2.32 -15.81 1.83
CA SER A 629 -3.50 -15.17 1.23
C SER A 629 -3.60 -13.66 1.45
N TRP A 630 -2.72 -13.07 2.26
CA TRP A 630 -2.77 -11.65 2.65
C TRP A 630 -1.59 -10.83 2.07
N THR A 631 -0.72 -11.49 1.33
CA THR A 631 0.42 -10.90 0.65
C THR A 631 0.17 -10.84 -0.85
N ALA A 632 0.76 -9.86 -1.52
CA ALA A 632 0.74 -9.73 -2.97
C ALA A 632 2.15 -9.64 -3.53
N GLU A 633 2.31 -10.18 -4.73
CA GLU A 633 3.50 -9.97 -5.54
C GLU A 633 3.49 -8.57 -6.20
N ASP A 634 4.57 -8.21 -6.90
CA ASP A 634 4.59 -7.00 -7.73
C ASP A 634 3.48 -7.04 -8.78
N ARG A 635 2.80 -5.90 -8.93
CA ARG A 635 1.74 -5.75 -9.93
C ARG A 635 2.30 -5.55 -11.32
N ILE A 636 1.45 -5.87 -12.27
CA ILE A 636 1.64 -5.55 -13.67
C ILE A 636 1.69 -4.03 -13.86
N THR A 637 2.57 -3.56 -14.75
CA THR A 637 2.77 -2.12 -14.94
C THR A 637 1.59 -1.46 -15.63
N TYR A 638 1.44 -0.16 -15.44
CA TYR A 638 0.40 0.63 -16.11
C TYR A 638 0.45 0.49 -17.64
N THR A 639 1.63 0.58 -18.26
CA THR A 639 1.79 0.39 -19.70
C THR A 639 1.29 -0.99 -20.16
N GLU A 640 1.66 -2.05 -19.43
CA GLU A 640 1.23 -3.41 -19.78
C GLU A 640 -0.28 -3.58 -19.59
N LEU A 641 -0.84 -3.10 -18.48
CA LEU A 641 -2.29 -3.14 -18.20
C LEU A 641 -3.11 -2.49 -19.32
N TYR A 642 -2.72 -1.29 -19.76
CA TYR A 642 -3.40 -0.60 -20.85
C TYR A 642 -3.37 -1.44 -22.13
N LYS A 643 -2.22 -2.01 -22.46
CA LYS A 643 -2.08 -2.84 -23.66
C LYS A 643 -2.89 -4.13 -23.60
N TYR A 644 -2.97 -4.80 -22.45
CA TYR A 644 -3.84 -5.97 -22.28
C TYR A 644 -5.32 -5.62 -22.49
N VAL A 645 -5.79 -4.48 -21.98
CA VAL A 645 -7.16 -4.00 -22.22
C VAL A 645 -7.41 -3.72 -23.69
N MET A 646 -6.45 -3.13 -24.41
CA MET A 646 -6.57 -2.87 -25.84
C MET A 646 -6.60 -4.16 -26.66
N LEU A 647 -5.73 -5.13 -26.37
CA LEU A 647 -5.74 -6.45 -27.02
C LEU A 647 -7.05 -7.20 -26.76
N ALA A 648 -7.58 -7.12 -25.54
CA ALA A 648 -8.84 -7.73 -25.18
C ALA A 648 -10.03 -7.07 -25.89
N SER A 649 -10.00 -5.74 -26.01
CA SER A 649 -11.01 -4.97 -26.76
C SER A 649 -11.05 -5.31 -28.25
N GLU A 650 -9.91 -5.73 -28.81
CA GLU A 650 -9.77 -6.24 -30.18
C GLU A 650 -10.14 -7.72 -30.34
N GLY A 651 -10.48 -8.43 -29.26
CA GLY A 651 -10.77 -9.87 -29.26
C GLY A 651 -9.53 -10.75 -29.46
N LYS A 652 -8.33 -10.22 -29.21
CA LYS A 652 -7.05 -10.94 -29.37
C LYS A 652 -6.55 -11.58 -28.07
N TYR A 653 -7.16 -11.25 -26.94
CA TYR A 653 -6.82 -11.69 -25.59
C TYR A 653 -8.09 -11.81 -24.73
N ASP A 654 -8.14 -12.78 -23.83
CA ASP A 654 -9.21 -12.90 -22.83
C ASP A 654 -8.70 -12.26 -21.53
N PHE A 655 -9.25 -11.12 -21.12
CA PHE A 655 -8.77 -10.37 -19.94
C PHE A 655 -9.30 -11.01 -18.65
N PRO A 656 -8.46 -11.65 -17.82
CA PRO A 656 -8.89 -12.20 -16.55
C PRO A 656 -8.96 -11.12 -15.47
N LEU A 657 -9.91 -11.20 -14.55
CA LEU A 657 -10.03 -10.19 -13.49
C LEU A 657 -8.88 -10.24 -12.47
N ASP A 658 -8.25 -11.40 -12.29
CA ASP A 658 -7.06 -11.61 -11.44
C ASP A 658 -5.74 -11.37 -12.19
N ILE A 659 -5.76 -10.63 -13.31
CA ILE A 659 -4.53 -10.23 -14.04
C ILE A 659 -3.57 -9.41 -13.17
N SER A 660 -4.09 -8.78 -12.11
CA SER A 660 -3.34 -7.98 -11.16
C SER A 660 -3.72 -8.36 -9.73
N GLU A 661 -2.76 -8.21 -8.83
CA GLU A 661 -2.93 -8.44 -7.41
C GLU A 661 -3.86 -7.42 -6.74
N PRO A 662 -4.53 -7.78 -5.63
CA PRO A 662 -5.38 -6.89 -4.84
C PRO A 662 -4.66 -5.64 -4.35
N HIS A 663 -5.38 -4.53 -4.23
CA HIS A 663 -4.73 -3.23 -4.05
C HIS A 663 -4.13 -2.99 -2.66
N ASN A 664 -4.64 -3.66 -1.64
CA ASN A 664 -4.26 -3.45 -0.25
C ASN A 664 -3.41 -4.58 0.36
N ALA A 665 -3.03 -5.57 -0.44
CA ALA A 665 -2.28 -6.71 0.04
C ALA A 665 -0.86 -6.30 0.45
N PHE A 666 -0.31 -6.96 1.47
CA PHE A 666 1.01 -6.63 1.99
C PHE A 666 2.10 -7.10 1.00
N PRO A 667 3.18 -6.35 0.75
CA PRO A 667 4.20 -6.79 -0.20
C PRO A 667 4.88 -8.09 0.24
N ASP A 668 4.75 -9.19 -0.54
CA ASP A 668 5.32 -10.52 -0.24
C ASP A 668 6.81 -10.42 0.11
N ARG A 669 7.56 -9.71 -0.73
CA ARG A 669 9.01 -9.46 -0.57
C ARG A 669 9.43 -8.91 0.80
N LEU A 670 8.54 -8.24 1.54
CA LEU A 670 8.81 -7.60 2.82
C LEU A 670 8.40 -8.45 4.03
N VAL A 671 7.86 -9.66 3.82
CA VAL A 671 7.44 -10.58 4.90
C VAL A 671 8.59 -10.86 5.87
N LEU A 672 9.82 -11.00 5.36
CA LEU A 672 11.01 -11.25 6.16
C LEU A 672 11.88 -9.99 6.31
N PRO A 673 12.47 -9.74 7.50
CA PRO A 673 13.47 -8.70 7.65
C PRO A 673 14.74 -8.98 6.87
N LYS A 674 15.48 -7.91 6.56
CA LYS A 674 16.84 -8.04 6.04
C LYS A 674 17.65 -8.94 6.97
N GLY A 675 18.25 -9.99 6.42
CA GLY A 675 19.06 -10.94 7.16
C GLY A 675 20.49 -10.46 7.35
N TRP A 676 21.21 -11.09 8.28
CA TRP A 676 22.67 -10.98 8.37
C TRP A 676 23.34 -12.08 7.56
N GLU A 677 24.58 -11.86 7.12
CA GLU A 677 25.38 -12.88 6.44
C GLU A 677 25.55 -14.14 7.31
N GLN A 678 25.72 -13.95 8.63
CA GLN A 678 25.81 -15.02 9.61
C GLN A 678 24.44 -15.59 10.03
N GLY A 679 23.33 -14.99 9.56
CA GLY A 679 21.97 -15.27 9.99
C GLY A 679 21.55 -14.41 11.18
N MET A 680 20.40 -13.74 11.04
CA MET A 680 19.78 -12.97 12.13
C MET A 680 18.87 -13.91 12.95
N PRO A 681 19.06 -14.04 14.28
CA PRO A 681 18.23 -14.93 15.09
C PRO A 681 16.81 -14.37 15.27
N MET A 682 15.85 -15.06 14.69
CA MET A 682 14.41 -14.80 14.83
C MET A 682 13.73 -15.98 15.52
N GLN A 683 12.47 -15.79 15.92
CA GLN A 683 11.66 -16.86 16.49
C GLN A 683 10.29 -16.94 15.83
N PHE A 684 9.87 -18.16 15.53
CA PHE A 684 8.50 -18.46 15.13
C PHE A 684 7.65 -18.80 16.35
N TYR A 685 6.41 -18.34 16.34
CA TYR A 685 5.37 -18.79 17.24
C TYR A 685 4.25 -19.42 16.43
N PHE A 686 4.03 -20.72 16.64
CA PHE A 686 3.00 -21.50 15.96
C PHE A 686 1.84 -21.74 16.92
N PHE A 687 0.63 -21.50 16.45
CA PHE A 687 -0.57 -21.60 17.28
C PHE A 687 -1.70 -22.26 16.50
N VAL A 688 -2.35 -23.27 17.09
CA VAL A 688 -3.54 -23.90 16.53
C VAL A 688 -4.72 -23.65 17.46
N SER A 689 -5.78 -23.06 16.92
CA SER A 689 -7.02 -22.80 17.66
C SER A 689 -8.20 -23.54 17.02
N PRO A 690 -9.30 -23.79 17.75
CA PRO A 690 -10.52 -24.27 17.14
C PRO A 690 -11.00 -23.31 16.04
N PHE A 691 -11.56 -23.86 14.97
CA PHE A 691 -12.31 -23.08 13.99
C PHE A 691 -13.70 -22.80 14.57
N ALA A 692 -13.94 -21.55 14.96
CA ALA A 692 -15.30 -21.09 15.21
C ALA A 692 -15.94 -20.80 13.85
N GLU A 693 -17.14 -21.33 13.58
CA GLU A 693 -17.86 -21.01 12.35
C GLU A 693 -17.96 -19.48 12.20
N THR A 694 -17.44 -18.98 11.08
CA THR A 694 -17.49 -17.58 10.72
C THR A 694 -18.93 -17.19 10.42
N TYR A 695 -19.28 -15.94 10.74
CA TYR A 695 -20.43 -15.28 10.14
C TYR A 695 -20.43 -15.52 8.62
N GLU A 696 -21.61 -15.70 8.03
CA GLU A 696 -21.76 -15.82 6.57
C GLU A 696 -21.00 -14.65 5.92
N GLN A 697 -20.03 -14.94 5.02
CA GLN A 697 -19.26 -13.90 4.33
C GLN A 697 -20.27 -12.95 3.67
N PHE A 698 -20.27 -11.68 4.06
CA PHE A 698 -21.35 -10.76 3.74
C PHE A 698 -21.43 -10.46 2.24
N SER A 699 -20.34 -10.71 1.51
CA SER A 699 -20.20 -10.44 0.08
C SER A 699 -19.65 -11.64 -0.67
N ASN A 700 -20.04 -11.79 -1.94
CA ASN A 700 -19.51 -12.77 -2.91
C ASN A 700 -18.11 -12.38 -3.44
N PHE A 701 -17.32 -11.74 -2.58
CA PHE A 701 -16.09 -11.07 -2.96
C PHE A 701 -14.91 -12.05 -3.08
N ASP A 702 -14.09 -11.88 -4.13
CA ASP A 702 -12.97 -12.77 -4.47
C ASP A 702 -11.60 -12.13 -4.19
N TYR A 703 -10.93 -12.61 -3.14
CA TYR A 703 -9.63 -12.11 -2.67
C TYR A 703 -8.49 -12.17 -3.70
N THR A 704 -8.68 -12.85 -4.83
CA THR A 704 -7.68 -12.90 -5.91
C THR A 704 -7.56 -11.59 -6.68
N TYR A 705 -8.63 -10.78 -6.77
CA TYR A 705 -8.63 -9.57 -7.59
C TYR A 705 -9.20 -8.32 -6.91
N SER A 706 -9.54 -8.39 -5.63
CA SER A 706 -9.86 -7.20 -4.85
C SER A 706 -9.65 -7.44 -3.34
N SER A 707 -9.86 -6.38 -2.59
CA SER A 707 -9.48 -6.23 -1.20
C SER A 707 -10.57 -6.62 -0.20
N GLY A 708 -11.82 -6.83 -0.67
CA GLY A 708 -12.93 -7.29 0.17
C GLY A 708 -13.35 -6.32 1.27
N VAL A 709 -13.26 -5.02 1.02
CA VAL A 709 -13.64 -3.98 1.98
C VAL A 709 -15.12 -4.13 2.34
N GLY A 710 -15.41 -4.29 3.63
CA GLY A 710 -16.78 -4.48 4.16
C GLY A 710 -17.35 -5.90 3.99
N SER A 711 -16.49 -6.88 3.70
CA SER A 711 -16.90 -8.29 3.46
C SER A 711 -17.14 -9.12 4.72
N GLY A 712 -16.70 -8.66 5.91
CA GLY A 712 -16.99 -9.32 7.20
C GLY A 712 -15.76 -9.76 7.98
#